data_AF-A0A9W9M4L5-F1
#
_entry.id   AF-A0A9W9M4L5-F1
#
_cell.length_a   1.000
_cell.length_b   1.000
_cell.length_c   1.000
_cell.angle_alpha   90.00
_cell.angle_beta   90.00
_cell.angle_gamma   90.00
#
_symmetry.space_group_name_H-M   'P 1'
#
loop_
_entity.id
_entity.type
_entity.pdbx_description
1 polymer ?
#
loop_
_entity_poly.entity_id
_entity_poly.type
_entity_poly.pdbx_seq_one_letter_code
_entity_poly.pdbx_strand_id
1 'polypeptide(L)'
;MEHINHHPDKYEPDIDYAMDARSQESDDTIEEIDTLELTRINTYRLQQKTTVGSTRGPTPRDRWLPMGANKDYPPMLPDSEGYVVEFDGADDPLHPYNWSTFRRIMLVCILCYGTFAGSFTSAVFSAAISGFSKEFNTSTEVGSLGVTLYVLGFAAGPTIWAPGSELIGRRWPLSLGLFGCAIFTIACAVAKDIQTIMICRFFAGLCSASPISVVPAVFADLFNNTQRGVVMSIFCMAVFIGPFSAPFVGGFIAMSDLGWRWTMYISAIMVFVGFVLILVFLEETYAPVILVRKAATLRRQTRNWGIHAKQDEVEVDVKELLRNNFARPIMMLITEPILLLVSLYISFIYGLIYALLGAYPVVFQSVYGMNMGVGGLAFVGIIIGELLGGVYILLIQGSYRIKLAANGDKPIPEWRLPPAIIGAVLFAGGMFWFGWTGYTPSIHWMAPVASGLITGAGIFLIFLQCFNYIVDCYPTLAASTIAANTILRSAIGCSFPLFSRQMMENLGVQWAGTMLGCIAIVMIPIPVLFKVYGPWLRTRTFAPTPFRFTMEYPTSTQTLFGPDWDLNRWTSSDDRIRGGSSVSKLEPTEEGVIFHGHLDIETLGGAGFASQRTVGNEQIWDLSGYDGLELQIVPSDGKRYTFSLTDEIPQRRPDDRERSALVWEYDFCPSQTGHEVRISWKDLKPTYRGKPVEDYRPLDLSHIRRFRIMMRR
;
A
#
# COMPACT_ATOMS: atom_id res chain seq x y z
N MET A 1 -69.16 54.80 -18.25
CA MET A 1 -69.31 53.58 -19.05
C MET A 1 -67.94 52.90 -18.97
N GLU A 2 -67.69 52.02 -17.99
CA GLU A 2 -68.22 50.63 -17.87
C GLU A 2 -67.78 49.76 -19.07
N HIS A 3 -67.23 48.55 -18.93
CA HIS A 3 -66.73 47.82 -17.76
C HIS A 3 -65.84 46.62 -18.25
N ILE A 4 -64.83 46.24 -17.46
CA ILE A 4 -64.26 44.87 -17.26
C ILE A 4 -63.63 44.05 -18.44
N ASN A 5 -62.30 43.89 -18.31
CA ASN A 5 -61.42 42.71 -18.50
C ASN A 5 -61.94 41.38 -19.14
N HIS A 6 -61.14 40.81 -20.06
CA HIS A 6 -60.23 39.69 -19.70
C HIS A 6 -59.03 39.56 -20.66
N HIS A 7 -57.89 39.11 -20.12
CA HIS A 7 -56.59 38.79 -20.75
C HIS A 7 -56.13 37.41 -20.19
N PRO A 8 -55.00 36.78 -20.62
CA PRO A 8 -54.07 37.06 -21.74
C PRO A 8 -53.91 35.80 -22.67
N ASP A 9 -53.02 35.70 -23.69
CA ASP A 9 -51.55 35.52 -23.58
C ASP A 9 -50.74 35.86 -24.86
N LYS A 10 -49.74 36.74 -24.66
CA LYS A 10 -48.38 36.81 -25.23
C LYS A 10 -48.09 36.49 -26.71
N TYR A 11 -48.00 37.58 -27.48
CA TYR A 11 -46.99 37.91 -28.53
C TYR A 11 -46.25 39.20 -28.02
N GLU A 12 -45.13 39.76 -28.52
CA GLU A 12 -44.25 39.56 -29.70
C GLU A 12 -42.76 39.96 -29.32
N PRO A 13 -41.78 40.40 -30.17
CA PRO A 13 -40.33 40.17 -29.90
C PRO A 13 -39.40 41.42 -29.97
N ASP A 14 -38.08 41.16 -29.99
CA ASP A 14 -36.93 41.93 -30.54
C ASP A 14 -36.66 43.40 -30.15
N ILE A 15 -35.38 43.70 -29.82
CA ILE A 15 -34.47 44.60 -30.56
C ILE A 15 -33.04 44.57 -29.95
N ASP A 16 -32.05 44.66 -30.84
CA ASP A 16 -30.58 44.80 -30.68
C ASP A 16 -29.95 45.15 -29.31
N TYR A 17 -28.79 44.54 -29.04
CA TYR A 17 -27.55 45.31 -28.79
C TYR A 17 -26.30 44.53 -29.23
N ALA A 18 -25.30 45.26 -29.76
CA ALA A 18 -24.09 44.69 -30.36
C ALA A 18 -22.99 44.38 -29.33
N MET A 19 -22.22 43.32 -29.62
CA MET A 19 -20.87 42.96 -29.14
C MET A 19 -20.42 43.53 -27.78
N ASP A 20 -20.39 42.66 -26.77
CA ASP A 20 -19.49 42.79 -25.62
C ASP A 20 -18.62 41.52 -25.50
N ALA A 21 -17.30 41.69 -25.49
CA ALA A 21 -16.34 40.62 -25.75
C ALA A 21 -15.99 39.80 -24.49
N ARG A 22 -16.98 39.08 -23.93
CA ARG A 22 -16.84 38.29 -22.68
C ARG A 22 -17.55 36.93 -22.65
N SER A 23 -17.72 36.29 -23.80
CA SER A 23 -18.35 34.95 -23.91
C SER A 23 -17.45 33.91 -24.60
N GLN A 24 -16.13 33.99 -24.37
CA GLN A 24 -15.14 33.00 -24.86
C GLN A 24 -14.22 32.44 -23.75
N GLU A 25 -14.46 32.74 -22.48
CA GLU A 25 -13.66 32.23 -21.34
C GLU A 25 -14.34 31.07 -20.56
N SER A 26 -15.43 30.49 -21.07
CA SER A 26 -16.24 29.50 -20.33
C SER A 26 -16.23 28.07 -20.89
N ASP A 27 -15.43 27.76 -21.92
CA ASP A 27 -15.30 26.39 -22.48
C ASP A 27 -13.93 25.74 -22.20
N ASP A 28 -12.92 26.50 -21.74
CA ASP A 28 -11.58 25.99 -21.42
C ASP A 28 -11.47 25.40 -19.98
N THR A 29 -12.50 25.52 -19.15
CA THR A 29 -12.43 25.23 -17.69
C THR A 29 -12.52 23.75 -17.30
N ILE A 30 -12.39 22.82 -18.25
CA ILE A 30 -12.44 21.36 -18.01
C ILE A 30 -11.09 20.66 -18.29
N GLU A 31 -10.13 21.31 -18.97
CA GLU A 31 -8.85 20.67 -19.37
C GLU A 31 -7.65 20.87 -18.41
N GLU A 32 -7.83 21.51 -17.25
CA GLU A 32 -6.85 21.47 -16.15
C GLU A 32 -7.38 20.72 -14.92
N ILE A 33 -7.61 19.41 -15.06
CA ILE A 33 -7.49 18.52 -13.89
C ILE A 33 -6.00 18.52 -13.53
N ASP A 34 -5.64 19.23 -12.46
CA ASP A 34 -4.26 19.37 -11.99
C ASP A 34 -3.52 18.02 -12.07
N THR A 35 -2.34 18.02 -12.69
CA THR A 35 -1.48 16.83 -12.84
C THR A 35 -1.25 16.11 -11.50
N LEU A 36 -1.30 16.84 -10.38
CA LEU A 36 -1.27 16.30 -9.03
C LEU A 36 -2.52 15.47 -8.69
N GLU A 37 -3.72 15.96 -9.04
CA GLU A 37 -5.00 15.27 -8.85
C GLU A 37 -5.12 14.05 -9.77
N LEU A 38 -4.76 14.16 -11.05
CA LEU A 38 -4.68 12.98 -11.93
C LEU A 38 -3.71 11.92 -11.38
N THR A 39 -2.59 12.34 -10.79
CA THR A 39 -1.64 11.41 -10.14
C THR A 39 -2.22 10.81 -8.86
N ARG A 40 -2.94 11.58 -8.04
CA ARG A 40 -3.62 11.11 -6.82
C ARG A 40 -4.72 10.11 -7.16
N ILE A 41 -5.64 10.47 -8.05
CA ILE A 41 -6.73 9.64 -8.56
C ILE A 41 -6.18 8.32 -9.13
N ASN A 42 -5.14 8.37 -9.97
CA ASN A 42 -4.53 7.15 -10.49
C ASN A 42 -3.77 6.34 -9.42
N THR A 43 -3.15 6.97 -8.43
CA THR A 43 -2.52 6.28 -7.30
C THR A 43 -3.56 5.57 -6.43
N TYR A 44 -4.69 6.21 -6.14
CA TYR A 44 -5.81 5.60 -5.42
C TYR A 44 -6.42 4.45 -6.23
N ARG A 45 -6.69 4.63 -7.53
CA ARG A 45 -7.17 3.57 -8.44
C ARG A 45 -6.20 2.38 -8.49
N LEU A 46 -4.88 2.61 -8.52
CA LEU A 46 -3.85 1.57 -8.50
C LEU A 46 -3.75 0.84 -7.15
N GLN A 47 -3.73 1.55 -6.03
CA GLN A 47 -3.77 0.93 -4.70
C GLN A 47 -5.04 0.11 -4.51
N GLN A 48 -6.21 0.68 -4.81
CA GLN A 48 -7.52 0.03 -4.67
C GLN A 48 -7.57 -1.30 -5.45
N LYS A 49 -7.16 -1.30 -6.73
CA LYS A 49 -7.10 -2.51 -7.57
C LYS A 49 -6.09 -3.55 -7.07
N THR A 50 -5.02 -3.13 -6.39
CA THR A 50 -3.93 -4.01 -5.91
C THR A 50 -4.19 -4.57 -4.51
N THR A 51 -5.05 -3.91 -3.74
CA THR A 51 -5.29 -4.16 -2.31
C THR A 51 -6.61 -4.87 -2.05
N VAL A 52 -7.71 -4.41 -2.65
CA VAL A 52 -9.07 -4.85 -2.28
C VAL A 52 -9.58 -6.05 -3.10
N GLY A 53 -8.83 -6.48 -4.12
CA GLY A 53 -8.88 -7.87 -4.60
C GLY A 53 -10.00 -8.24 -5.57
N SER A 54 -10.56 -7.31 -6.37
CA SER A 54 -11.39 -7.69 -7.51
C SER A 54 -10.54 -7.88 -8.78
N THR A 55 -10.17 -9.13 -9.06
CA THR A 55 -9.68 -9.57 -10.39
C THR A 55 -10.69 -10.43 -11.15
N ARG A 56 -11.86 -10.70 -10.57
CA ARG A 56 -12.96 -11.38 -11.25
C ARG A 56 -13.66 -10.41 -12.19
N GLY A 57 -13.81 -10.82 -13.45
CA GLY A 57 -14.72 -10.14 -14.37
C GLY A 57 -16.18 -10.32 -13.96
N PRO A 58 -17.11 -9.53 -14.52
CA PRO A 58 -18.52 -9.59 -14.16
C PRO A 58 -19.07 -11.01 -14.32
N THR A 59 -19.89 -11.44 -13.36
CA THR A 59 -20.52 -12.76 -13.38
C THR A 59 -21.31 -12.95 -14.69
N PRO A 60 -21.13 -14.08 -15.41
CA PRO A 60 -21.88 -14.38 -16.63
C PRO A 60 -23.41 -14.29 -16.46
N ARG A 61 -24.09 -13.77 -17.50
CA ARG A 61 -25.52 -13.38 -17.45
C ARG A 61 -26.48 -14.55 -17.18
N ASP A 62 -26.06 -15.77 -17.54
CA ASP A 62 -26.73 -17.05 -17.23
C ASP A 62 -26.80 -17.37 -15.73
N ARG A 63 -25.95 -16.73 -14.90
CA ARG A 63 -25.84 -16.97 -13.45
C ARG A 63 -26.40 -15.84 -12.60
N TRP A 64 -27.01 -14.83 -13.21
CA TRP A 64 -27.61 -13.71 -12.49
C TRP A 64 -28.84 -14.18 -11.69
N LEU A 65 -29.00 -13.66 -10.47
CA LEU A 65 -30.16 -13.94 -9.63
C LEU A 65 -31.39 -13.21 -10.20
N PRO A 66 -32.54 -13.89 -10.37
CA PRO A 66 -33.73 -13.27 -10.94
C PRO A 66 -34.24 -12.13 -10.06
N MET A 67 -34.63 -11.02 -10.68
CA MET A 67 -35.16 -9.80 -10.01
C MET A 67 -36.48 -10.02 -9.23
N GLY A 68 -37.09 -11.20 -9.38
CA GLY A 68 -38.39 -11.55 -8.81
C GLY A 68 -39.57 -10.92 -9.57
N ALA A 69 -40.78 -11.43 -9.29
CA ALA A 69 -42.04 -10.96 -9.89
C ALA A 69 -42.03 -10.89 -11.44
N ASN A 70 -41.33 -11.83 -12.10
CA ASN A 70 -41.16 -11.90 -13.57
C ASN A 70 -40.66 -10.60 -14.21
N LYS A 71 -39.84 -9.83 -13.50
CA LYS A 71 -39.21 -8.61 -14.03
C LYS A 71 -37.92 -8.95 -14.76
N ASP A 72 -37.77 -8.41 -15.97
CA ASP A 72 -36.50 -8.41 -16.69
C ASP A 72 -35.44 -7.55 -15.97
N TYR A 73 -34.17 -7.82 -16.28
CA TYR A 73 -33.07 -6.99 -15.81
C TYR A 73 -33.11 -5.62 -16.47
N PRO A 74 -32.85 -4.52 -15.73
CA PRO A 74 -32.71 -3.19 -16.33
C PRO A 74 -31.54 -3.17 -17.34
N PRO A 75 -31.58 -2.27 -18.34
CA PRO A 75 -30.43 -2.05 -19.21
C PRO A 75 -29.22 -1.58 -18.41
N MET A 76 -28.01 -1.90 -18.89
CA MET A 76 -26.77 -1.35 -18.32
C MET A 76 -26.74 0.17 -18.53
N LEU A 77 -26.03 0.87 -17.64
CA LEU A 77 -25.82 2.32 -17.75
C LEU A 77 -25.02 2.62 -19.04
N PRO A 78 -25.47 3.54 -19.92
CA PRO A 78 -24.80 3.83 -21.20
C PRO A 78 -23.36 4.33 -21.06
N ASP A 79 -23.10 5.08 -19.98
CA ASP A 79 -21.78 5.47 -19.52
C ASP A 79 -21.75 5.23 -18.00
N SER A 80 -20.95 4.25 -17.55
CA SER A 80 -20.88 3.90 -16.14
C SER A 80 -19.95 4.83 -15.36
N GLU A 81 -18.92 5.41 -15.99
CA GLU A 81 -17.97 6.30 -15.29
C GLU A 81 -18.64 7.65 -14.97
N GLY A 82 -19.55 8.14 -15.81
CA GLY A 82 -20.39 9.32 -15.50
C GLY A 82 -21.32 9.18 -14.28
N TYR A 83 -21.45 7.98 -13.70
CA TYR A 83 -22.22 7.71 -12.47
C TYR A 83 -21.30 7.41 -11.26
N VAL A 84 -19.99 7.40 -11.45
CA VAL A 84 -19.00 7.20 -10.38
C VAL A 84 -18.81 8.50 -9.59
N VAL A 85 -18.93 8.41 -8.27
CA VAL A 85 -18.74 9.53 -7.36
C VAL A 85 -17.26 9.67 -6.99
N GLU A 86 -16.67 10.81 -7.35
CA GLU A 86 -15.32 11.23 -6.96
C GLU A 86 -15.38 12.48 -6.04
N PHE A 87 -14.21 13.05 -5.71
CA PHE A 87 -14.11 14.30 -4.96
C PHE A 87 -14.26 15.51 -5.89
N ASP A 88 -14.77 16.62 -5.37
CA ASP A 88 -15.10 17.84 -6.14
C ASP A 88 -13.84 18.70 -6.45
N GLY A 89 -12.67 18.07 -6.59
CA GLY A 89 -11.37 18.70 -6.79
C GLY A 89 -10.43 18.68 -5.56
N ALA A 90 -9.24 19.26 -5.72
CA ALA A 90 -8.18 19.27 -4.71
C ALA A 90 -8.59 19.89 -3.37
N ASP A 91 -9.52 20.86 -3.38
CA ASP A 91 -10.00 21.62 -2.22
C ASP A 91 -11.34 21.07 -1.64
N ASP A 92 -11.81 19.89 -2.05
CA ASP A 92 -13.05 19.29 -1.52
C ASP A 92 -12.98 19.20 0.03
N PRO A 93 -13.94 19.78 0.79
CA PRO A 93 -13.92 19.78 2.25
C PRO A 93 -14.13 18.40 2.89
N LEU A 94 -14.64 17.42 2.13
CA LEU A 94 -14.70 16.02 2.54
C LEU A 94 -13.32 15.34 2.48
N HIS A 95 -12.36 15.90 1.72
CA HIS A 95 -11.03 15.32 1.60
C HIS A 95 -10.20 15.55 2.89
N PRO A 96 -9.64 14.50 3.53
CA PRO A 96 -9.00 14.65 4.85
C PRO A 96 -7.78 15.58 4.91
N TYR A 97 -7.09 15.79 3.78
CA TYR A 97 -6.00 16.79 3.68
C TYR A 97 -6.46 18.23 3.94
N ASN A 98 -7.72 18.55 3.67
CA ASN A 98 -8.28 19.90 3.74
C ASN A 98 -8.88 20.22 5.12
N TRP A 99 -8.85 19.25 6.05
CA TRP A 99 -9.29 19.44 7.42
C TRP A 99 -8.41 20.45 8.17
N SER A 100 -9.01 21.18 9.10
CA SER A 100 -8.30 22.21 9.89
C SER A 100 -7.11 21.62 10.64
N THR A 101 -6.00 22.36 10.69
CA THR A 101 -4.74 21.90 11.29
C THR A 101 -4.92 21.51 12.76
N PHE A 102 -5.77 22.24 13.50
CA PHE A 102 -6.14 21.88 14.87
C PHE A 102 -6.79 20.49 14.96
N ARG A 103 -7.78 20.19 14.10
CA ARG A 103 -8.43 18.87 14.04
C ARG A 103 -7.43 17.78 13.71
N ARG A 104 -6.54 17.99 12.75
CA ARG A 104 -5.47 17.03 12.39
C ARG A 104 -4.51 16.77 13.55
N ILE A 105 -4.04 17.81 14.25
CA ILE A 105 -3.17 17.67 15.43
C ILE A 105 -3.89 16.93 16.57
N MET A 106 -5.16 17.26 16.84
CA MET A 106 -5.97 16.58 17.86
C MET A 106 -6.08 15.08 17.56
N LEU A 107 -6.34 14.70 16.30
CA LEU A 107 -6.37 13.29 15.88
C LEU A 107 -5.01 12.62 16.06
N VAL A 108 -3.89 13.27 15.70
CA VAL A 108 -2.54 12.74 15.96
C VAL A 108 -2.34 12.45 17.44
N CYS A 109 -2.70 13.37 18.34
CA CYS A 109 -2.59 13.17 19.79
C CYS A 109 -3.42 11.98 20.28
N ILE A 110 -4.67 11.85 19.82
CA ILE A 110 -5.57 10.75 20.21
C ILE A 110 -5.04 9.38 19.73
N LEU A 111 -4.61 9.31 18.46
CA LEU A 111 -4.09 8.08 17.84
C LEU A 111 -2.77 7.65 18.46
N CYS A 112 -1.87 8.60 18.75
CA CYS A 112 -0.64 8.35 19.49
C CYS A 112 -0.92 7.92 20.94
N TYR A 113 -1.92 8.51 21.63
CA TYR A 113 -2.31 8.07 22.98
C TYR A 113 -2.84 6.63 23.00
N GLY A 114 -3.73 6.27 22.07
CA GLY A 114 -4.23 4.89 21.97
C GLY A 114 -3.12 3.87 21.66
N THR A 115 -2.17 4.25 20.81
CA THR A 115 -0.97 3.46 20.51
C THR A 115 -0.07 3.30 21.74
N PHE A 116 0.22 4.40 22.44
CA PHE A 116 0.99 4.42 23.68
C PHE A 116 0.37 3.55 24.76
N ALA A 117 -0.95 3.64 24.99
CA ALA A 117 -1.66 2.82 25.96
C ALA A 117 -1.58 1.32 25.63
N GLY A 118 -1.73 0.95 24.35
CA GLY A 118 -1.55 -0.43 23.89
C GLY A 118 -0.13 -0.96 24.10
N SER A 119 0.89 -0.20 23.69
CA SER A 119 2.29 -0.60 23.88
C SER A 119 2.73 -0.58 25.35
N PHE A 120 2.19 0.31 26.19
CA PHE A 120 2.38 0.29 27.65
C PHE A 120 1.82 -1.01 28.26
N THR A 121 0.62 -1.42 27.84
CA THR A 121 -0.05 -2.64 28.30
C THR A 121 0.73 -3.91 27.94
N SER A 122 1.54 -3.91 26.86
CA SER A 122 2.39 -5.06 26.54
C SER A 122 3.45 -5.32 27.61
N ALA A 123 4.08 -4.25 28.13
CA ALA A 123 5.24 -4.32 28.99
C ALA A 123 4.91 -4.23 30.48
N VAL A 124 3.79 -3.61 30.89
CA VAL A 124 3.44 -3.41 32.32
C VAL A 124 3.40 -4.72 33.12
N PHE A 125 3.07 -5.82 32.43
CA PHE A 125 3.01 -7.15 33.03
C PHE A 125 4.38 -7.63 33.53
N SER A 126 5.51 -7.11 33.01
CA SER A 126 6.85 -7.45 33.50
C SER A 126 7.04 -7.08 34.97
N ALA A 127 6.52 -5.92 35.39
CA ALA A 127 6.52 -5.50 36.80
C ALA A 127 5.54 -6.31 37.67
N ALA A 128 4.54 -6.95 37.06
CA ALA A 128 3.60 -7.83 37.75
C ALA A 128 4.12 -9.26 37.97
N ILE A 129 5.15 -9.71 37.23
CA ILE A 129 5.67 -11.09 37.27
C ILE A 129 5.90 -11.57 38.72
N SER A 130 6.59 -10.78 39.54
CA SER A 130 6.91 -11.14 40.93
C SER A 130 5.68 -11.29 41.83
N GLY A 131 4.57 -10.61 41.54
CA GLY A 131 3.30 -10.77 42.24
C GLY A 131 2.50 -11.96 41.72
N PHE A 132 2.41 -12.09 40.40
CA PHE A 132 1.78 -13.22 39.70
C PHE A 132 2.39 -14.57 40.11
N SER A 133 3.73 -14.70 40.08
CA SER A 133 4.44 -15.92 40.44
C SER A 133 4.21 -16.33 41.91
N LYS A 134 4.04 -15.36 42.82
CA LYS A 134 3.70 -15.61 44.24
C LYS A 134 2.24 -16.06 44.41
N GLU A 135 1.29 -15.40 43.76
CA GLU A 135 -0.15 -15.73 43.88
C GLU A 135 -0.46 -17.12 43.31
N PHE A 136 0.15 -17.47 42.16
CA PHE A 136 -0.11 -18.73 41.46
C PHE A 136 0.92 -19.83 41.74
N ASN A 137 1.86 -19.63 42.67
CA ASN A 137 2.95 -20.56 43.02
C ASN A 137 3.67 -21.13 41.78
N THR A 138 4.07 -20.25 40.86
CA THR A 138 4.68 -20.62 39.58
C THR A 138 6.00 -19.89 39.34
N SER A 139 6.80 -20.37 38.39
CA SER A 139 8.13 -19.81 38.14
C SER A 139 8.06 -18.44 37.43
N THR A 140 9.17 -17.71 37.41
CA THR A 140 9.26 -16.40 36.74
C THR A 140 9.12 -16.51 35.22
N GLU A 141 9.52 -17.64 34.65
CA GLU A 141 9.43 -17.97 33.22
C GLU A 141 7.97 -18.01 32.74
N VAL A 142 7.08 -18.57 33.57
CA VAL A 142 5.63 -18.58 33.31
C VAL A 142 5.05 -17.16 33.36
N GLY A 143 5.62 -16.28 34.19
CA GLY A 143 5.33 -14.84 34.15
C GLY A 143 5.83 -14.16 32.86
N SER A 144 7.07 -14.44 32.44
CA SER A 144 7.62 -13.94 31.17
C SER A 144 6.80 -14.39 29.95
N LEU A 145 6.23 -15.60 29.98
CA LEU A 145 5.33 -16.08 28.93
C LEU A 145 4.11 -15.15 28.76
N GLY A 146 3.61 -14.54 29.83
CA GLY A 146 2.55 -13.53 29.75
C GLY A 146 2.97 -12.25 29.01
N VAL A 147 4.24 -11.86 29.08
CA VAL A 147 4.79 -10.78 28.24
C VAL A 147 4.87 -11.24 26.78
N THR A 148 5.49 -12.41 26.56
CA THR A 148 5.63 -13.05 25.23
C THR A 148 4.29 -13.18 24.49
N LEU A 149 3.24 -13.72 25.12
CA LEU A 149 1.98 -13.99 24.44
C LEU A 149 1.28 -12.72 23.94
N TYR A 150 1.42 -11.60 24.65
CA TYR A 150 0.90 -10.32 24.18
C TYR A 150 1.66 -9.80 22.95
N VAL A 151 2.98 -9.93 22.95
CA VAL A 151 3.80 -9.56 21.79
C VAL A 151 3.59 -10.54 20.62
N LEU A 152 3.29 -11.81 20.88
CA LEU A 152 2.86 -12.76 19.85
C LEU A 152 1.47 -12.37 19.29
N GLY A 153 0.58 -11.84 20.13
CA GLY A 153 -0.66 -11.18 19.68
C GLY A 153 -0.41 -10.02 18.72
N PHE A 154 0.60 -9.18 18.97
CA PHE A 154 1.04 -8.16 18.01
C PHE A 154 1.51 -8.73 16.67
N ALA A 155 2.05 -9.95 16.63
CA ALA A 155 2.44 -10.61 15.37
C ALA A 155 1.21 -11.04 14.56
N ALA A 156 0.18 -11.57 15.22
CA ALA A 156 -1.04 -12.03 14.58
C ALA A 156 -1.99 -10.87 14.18
N GLY A 157 -2.02 -9.77 14.94
CA GLY A 157 -3.04 -8.74 14.77
C GLY A 157 -3.10 -7.99 13.43
N PRO A 158 -1.98 -7.66 12.74
CA PRO A 158 -2.01 -7.02 11.42
C PRO A 158 -2.84 -7.79 10.38
N THR A 159 -2.91 -9.12 10.52
CA THR A 159 -3.65 -9.99 9.59
C THR A 159 -5.17 -9.80 9.63
N ILE A 160 -5.69 -9.18 10.69
CA ILE A 160 -7.11 -8.86 10.87
C ILE A 160 -7.33 -7.35 10.69
N TRP A 161 -6.50 -6.52 11.33
CA TRP A 161 -6.75 -5.08 11.41
C TRP A 161 -6.31 -4.30 10.17
N ALA A 162 -5.23 -4.69 9.48
CA ALA A 162 -4.83 -4.01 8.25
C ALA A 162 -5.87 -4.21 7.13
N PRO A 163 -6.33 -5.44 6.81
CA PRO A 163 -7.35 -5.65 5.77
C PRO A 163 -8.71 -5.07 6.20
N GLY A 164 -9.06 -5.20 7.48
CA GLY A 164 -10.24 -4.53 8.03
C GLY A 164 -10.23 -3.02 7.77
N SER A 165 -9.07 -2.37 7.88
CA SER A 165 -8.94 -0.93 7.64
C SER A 165 -9.08 -0.50 6.19
N GLU A 166 -9.02 -1.43 5.25
CA GLU A 166 -9.17 -1.21 3.81
C GLU A 166 -10.58 -1.56 3.32
N LEU A 167 -11.30 -2.41 4.07
CA LEU A 167 -12.68 -2.80 3.78
C LEU A 167 -13.74 -1.91 4.46
N ILE A 168 -13.59 -1.69 5.77
CA ILE A 168 -14.60 -1.01 6.60
C ILE A 168 -14.15 0.38 7.10
N GLY A 169 -13.07 0.91 6.51
CA GLY A 169 -12.47 2.19 6.88
C GLY A 169 -11.57 2.10 8.12
N ARG A 170 -10.88 3.20 8.47
CA ARG A 170 -9.93 3.21 9.59
C ARG A 170 -10.62 3.24 10.96
N ARG A 171 -11.80 3.87 11.07
CA ARG A 171 -12.43 4.17 12.36
C ARG A 171 -12.81 2.91 13.14
N TRP A 172 -13.43 1.93 12.47
CA TRP A 172 -13.96 0.74 13.13
C TRP A 172 -12.88 -0.24 13.63
N PRO A 173 -11.85 -0.61 12.83
CA PRO A 173 -10.73 -1.43 13.30
C PRO A 173 -10.03 -0.84 14.53
N LEU A 174 -9.78 0.48 14.53
CA LEU A 174 -9.16 1.17 15.67
C LEU A 174 -10.05 1.08 16.93
N SER A 175 -11.35 1.37 16.78
CA SER A 175 -12.31 1.33 17.87
C SER A 175 -12.45 -0.07 18.46
N LEU A 176 -12.67 -1.08 17.61
CA LEU A 176 -12.84 -2.49 18.02
C LEU A 176 -11.55 -3.07 18.63
N GLY A 177 -10.39 -2.70 18.10
CA GLY A 177 -9.08 -3.12 18.63
C GLY A 177 -8.80 -2.57 20.03
N LEU A 178 -9.02 -1.26 20.27
CA LEU A 178 -8.86 -0.71 21.62
C LEU A 178 -9.91 -1.26 22.59
N PHE A 179 -11.18 -1.38 22.17
CA PHE A 179 -12.24 -1.96 23.01
C PHE A 179 -11.95 -3.41 23.42
N GLY A 180 -11.57 -4.26 22.46
CA GLY A 180 -11.17 -5.64 22.72
C GLY A 180 -9.95 -5.72 23.63
N CYS A 181 -8.93 -4.89 23.41
CA CYS A 181 -7.76 -4.83 24.27
C CYS A 181 -8.14 -4.46 25.71
N ALA A 182 -9.01 -3.46 25.91
CA ALA A 182 -9.49 -3.09 27.24
C ALA A 182 -10.20 -4.27 27.94
N ILE A 183 -11.14 -4.94 27.25
CA ILE A 183 -11.87 -6.10 27.80
C ILE A 183 -10.91 -7.24 28.19
N PHE A 184 -10.01 -7.65 27.30
CA PHE A 184 -9.07 -8.74 27.60
C PHE A 184 -8.05 -8.35 28.68
N THR A 185 -7.71 -7.07 28.80
CA THR A 185 -6.85 -6.56 29.90
C THR A 185 -7.58 -6.59 31.24
N ILE A 186 -8.87 -6.23 31.28
CA ILE A 186 -9.73 -6.42 32.47
C ILE A 186 -9.86 -7.91 32.82
N ALA A 187 -10.06 -8.78 31.81
CA ALA A 187 -10.13 -10.22 32.01
C ALA A 187 -8.85 -10.77 32.67
N CYS A 188 -7.67 -10.31 32.25
CA CYS A 188 -6.40 -10.64 32.94
C CYS A 188 -6.40 -10.16 34.41
N ALA A 189 -6.94 -8.97 34.70
CA ALA A 189 -6.96 -8.40 36.04
C ALA A 189 -7.87 -9.16 37.03
N VAL A 190 -8.98 -9.74 36.54
CA VAL A 190 -9.94 -10.55 37.34
C VAL A 190 -9.70 -12.06 37.29
N ALA A 191 -8.79 -12.53 36.43
CA ALA A 191 -8.56 -13.95 36.18
C ALA A 191 -8.16 -14.72 37.44
N LYS A 192 -8.72 -15.92 37.63
CA LYS A 192 -8.53 -16.77 38.82
C LYS A 192 -7.55 -17.93 38.58
N ASP A 193 -7.00 -18.02 37.38
CA ASP A 193 -6.13 -19.11 36.94
C ASP A 193 -5.13 -18.61 35.89
N ILE A 194 -4.04 -19.37 35.70
CA ILE A 194 -2.96 -19.01 34.76
C ILE A 194 -3.45 -19.07 33.30
N GLN A 195 -4.32 -20.02 32.94
CA GLN A 195 -4.72 -20.25 31.54
C GLN A 195 -5.52 -19.05 31.01
N THR A 196 -6.48 -18.55 31.79
CA THR A 196 -7.23 -17.33 31.51
C THR A 196 -6.29 -16.14 31.32
N ILE A 197 -5.29 -15.96 32.19
CA ILE A 197 -4.29 -14.88 32.02
C ILE A 197 -3.55 -15.03 30.70
N MET A 198 -3.01 -16.20 30.39
CA MET A 198 -2.22 -16.42 29.17
C MET A 198 -3.03 -16.23 27.89
N ILE A 199 -4.26 -16.76 27.85
CA ILE A 199 -5.19 -16.62 26.72
C ILE A 199 -5.60 -15.14 26.56
N CYS A 200 -6.03 -14.48 27.63
CA CYS A 200 -6.42 -13.07 27.57
C CYS A 200 -5.24 -12.15 27.24
N ARG A 201 -4.00 -12.48 27.64
CA ARG A 201 -2.80 -11.73 27.23
C ARG A 201 -2.57 -11.81 25.72
N PHE A 202 -2.72 -12.99 25.10
CA PHE A 202 -2.65 -13.14 23.65
C PHE A 202 -3.72 -12.31 22.93
N PHE A 203 -4.98 -12.43 23.33
CA PHE A 203 -6.07 -11.68 22.69
C PHE A 203 -6.01 -10.16 22.95
N ALA A 204 -5.56 -9.73 24.12
CA ALA A 204 -5.31 -8.30 24.38
C ALA A 204 -4.23 -7.75 23.44
N GLY A 205 -3.14 -8.50 23.23
CA GLY A 205 -2.10 -8.17 22.25
C GLY A 205 -2.63 -8.15 20.80
N LEU A 206 -3.41 -9.16 20.41
CA LEU A 206 -4.07 -9.25 19.11
C LEU A 206 -4.90 -7.99 18.83
N CYS A 207 -5.75 -7.60 19.77
CA CYS A 207 -6.60 -6.40 19.66
C CYS A 207 -5.79 -5.10 19.70
N SER A 208 -4.77 -5.01 20.57
CA SER A 208 -3.89 -3.85 20.69
C SER A 208 -2.95 -3.65 19.49
N ALA A 209 -2.80 -4.64 18.60
CA ALA A 209 -2.06 -4.48 17.35
C ALA A 209 -2.78 -3.53 16.37
N SER A 210 -4.09 -3.29 16.55
CA SER A 210 -4.90 -2.43 15.69
C SER A 210 -4.34 -1.01 15.54
N PRO A 211 -4.15 -0.21 16.62
CA PRO A 211 -3.51 1.10 16.50
C PRO A 211 -2.12 1.03 15.89
N ILE A 212 -1.30 0.03 16.26
CA ILE A 212 0.05 -0.15 15.71
C ILE A 212 0.03 -0.36 14.17
N SER A 213 -1.00 -1.02 13.64
CA SER A 213 -1.11 -1.34 12.21
C SER A 213 -1.83 -0.25 11.40
N VAL A 214 -2.87 0.38 11.98
CA VAL A 214 -3.80 1.24 11.26
C VAL A 214 -3.47 2.74 11.39
N VAL A 215 -2.86 3.18 12.49
CA VAL A 215 -2.47 4.60 12.67
C VAL A 215 -1.50 5.10 11.59
N PRO A 216 -0.49 4.34 11.13
CA PRO A 216 0.36 4.74 10.00
C PRO A 216 -0.44 5.00 8.71
N ALA A 217 -1.51 4.21 8.46
CA ALA A 217 -2.38 4.40 7.31
C ALA A 217 -3.24 5.67 7.46
N VAL A 218 -3.80 5.93 8.65
CA VAL A 218 -4.52 7.19 8.96
C VAL A 218 -3.62 8.41 8.75
N PHE A 219 -2.33 8.33 9.09
CA PHE A 219 -1.39 9.43 8.86
C PHE A 219 -1.00 9.59 7.38
N ALA A 220 -1.02 8.52 6.58
CA ALA A 220 -0.95 8.64 5.13
C ALA A 220 -2.23 9.26 4.53
N ASP A 221 -3.41 8.95 5.08
CA ASP A 221 -4.69 9.55 4.66
C ASP A 221 -4.79 11.05 5.03
N LEU A 222 -4.10 11.52 6.09
CA LEU A 222 -4.21 12.90 6.63
C LEU A 222 -3.08 13.88 6.24
N PHE A 223 -1.90 13.39 5.85
CA PHE A 223 -0.71 14.24 5.68
C PHE A 223 0.10 13.95 4.41
N ASN A 224 0.42 15.01 3.68
CA ASN A 224 1.30 14.98 2.50
C ASN A 224 2.71 14.46 2.83
N ASN A 225 3.44 13.97 1.82
CA ASN A 225 4.80 13.41 1.93
C ASN A 225 5.79 14.29 2.71
N THR A 226 5.66 15.62 2.62
CA THR A 226 6.47 16.62 3.33
C THR A 226 6.26 16.62 4.85
N GLN A 227 5.04 16.34 5.33
CA GLN A 227 4.67 16.36 6.75
C GLN A 227 4.63 14.96 7.36
N ARG A 228 4.33 13.92 6.55
CA ARG A 228 4.22 12.51 6.97
C ARG A 228 5.39 12.06 7.85
N GLY A 229 6.63 12.41 7.48
CA GLY A 229 7.83 12.01 8.23
C GLY A 229 7.91 12.56 9.67
N VAL A 230 7.31 13.72 9.95
CA VAL A 230 7.22 14.29 11.31
C VAL A 230 6.15 13.55 12.11
N VAL A 231 4.98 13.31 11.52
CA VAL A 231 3.89 12.64 12.23
C VAL A 231 4.27 11.17 12.54
N MET A 232 4.96 10.49 11.61
CA MET A 232 5.52 9.16 11.84
C MET A 232 6.62 9.14 12.92
N SER A 233 7.36 10.24 13.14
CA SER A 233 8.32 10.29 14.25
C SER A 233 7.62 10.34 15.61
N ILE A 234 6.55 11.15 15.73
CA ILE A 234 5.70 11.21 16.94
C ILE A 234 5.02 9.86 17.20
N PHE A 235 4.56 9.16 16.16
CA PHE A 235 4.03 7.80 16.25
C PHE A 235 5.06 6.83 16.85
N CYS A 236 6.28 6.78 16.29
CA CYS A 236 7.31 5.87 16.78
C CYS A 236 7.69 6.16 18.24
N MET A 237 7.75 7.44 18.62
CA MET A 237 7.95 7.83 20.03
C MET A 237 6.83 7.30 20.93
N ALA A 238 5.56 7.42 20.53
CA ALA A 238 4.45 6.87 21.30
C ALA A 238 4.51 5.34 21.43
N VAL A 239 4.97 4.62 20.39
CA VAL A 239 5.12 3.16 20.39
C VAL A 239 6.16 2.68 21.41
N PHE A 240 7.26 3.41 21.63
CA PHE A 240 8.39 2.97 22.45
C PHE A 240 8.43 3.57 23.87
N ILE A 241 8.00 4.82 24.04
CA ILE A 241 7.82 5.41 25.38
C ILE A 241 6.81 4.58 26.19
N GLY A 242 5.84 3.92 25.54
CA GLY A 242 4.91 2.98 26.20
C GLY A 242 5.64 1.85 26.96
N PRO A 243 6.36 0.94 26.27
CA PRO A 243 7.10 -0.15 26.90
C PRO A 243 8.15 0.30 27.91
N PHE A 244 8.81 1.44 27.70
CA PHE A 244 9.81 1.96 28.65
C PHE A 244 9.22 2.66 29.87
N SER A 245 8.01 3.21 29.78
CA SER A 245 7.33 3.82 30.94
C SER A 245 6.62 2.81 31.83
N ALA A 246 6.27 1.64 31.29
CA ALA A 246 5.52 0.61 32.01
C ALA A 246 6.25 0.03 33.25
N PRO A 247 7.58 -0.22 33.27
CA PRO A 247 8.27 -0.79 34.43
C PRO A 247 8.24 0.07 35.69
N PHE A 248 8.39 1.40 35.61
CA PHE A 248 8.33 2.24 36.81
C PHE A 248 6.90 2.43 37.30
N VAL A 249 5.94 2.71 36.41
CA VAL A 249 4.52 2.83 36.78
C VAL A 249 4.01 1.51 37.38
N GLY A 250 4.27 0.39 36.70
CA GLY A 250 3.92 -0.94 37.19
C GLY A 250 4.65 -1.31 38.47
N GLY A 251 5.92 -0.93 38.63
CA GLY A 251 6.72 -1.20 39.82
C GLY A 251 6.22 -0.48 41.07
N PHE A 252 5.86 0.82 40.96
CA PHE A 252 5.24 1.55 42.07
C PHE A 252 3.85 1.02 42.43
N ILE A 253 3.02 0.65 41.44
CA ILE A 253 1.69 0.06 41.68
C ILE A 253 1.84 -1.31 42.36
N ALA A 254 2.70 -2.19 41.85
CA ALA A 254 2.91 -3.53 42.41
C ALA A 254 3.57 -3.54 43.80
N MET A 255 4.24 -2.45 44.19
CA MET A 255 4.74 -2.23 45.57
C MET A 255 3.68 -1.69 46.54
N SER A 256 2.60 -1.09 46.05
CA SER A 256 1.53 -0.53 46.88
C SER A 256 0.54 -1.61 47.34
N ASP A 257 -0.30 -1.27 48.32
CA ASP A 257 -1.37 -2.16 48.84
C ASP A 257 -2.39 -2.60 47.78
N LEU A 258 -2.39 -1.96 46.60
CA LEU A 258 -3.18 -2.36 45.43
C LEU A 258 -2.70 -3.68 44.80
N GLY A 259 -1.40 -4.00 44.93
CA GLY A 259 -0.80 -5.20 44.38
C GLY A 259 -0.74 -5.28 42.84
N TRP A 260 -0.27 -6.42 42.32
CA TRP A 260 0.07 -6.56 40.90
C TRP A 260 -1.13 -6.49 39.95
N ARG A 261 -2.34 -6.88 40.38
CA ARG A 261 -3.54 -6.88 39.53
C ARG A 261 -3.93 -5.46 39.07
N TRP A 262 -3.58 -4.44 39.85
CA TRP A 262 -3.81 -3.05 39.48
C TRP A 262 -2.92 -2.54 38.34
N THR A 263 -1.80 -3.21 38.01
CA THR A 263 -1.05 -2.89 36.80
C THR A 263 -1.86 -3.20 35.54
N MET A 264 -2.75 -4.19 35.59
CA MET A 264 -3.69 -4.49 34.51
C MET A 264 -4.90 -3.56 34.52
N TYR A 265 -5.45 -3.20 35.68
CA TYR A 265 -6.55 -2.22 35.75
C TYR A 265 -6.17 -0.83 35.22
N ILE A 266 -5.00 -0.29 35.58
CA ILE A 266 -4.58 1.03 35.07
C ILE A 266 -4.41 1.01 33.54
N SER A 267 -3.83 -0.06 33.00
CA SER A 267 -3.69 -0.28 31.56
C SER A 267 -5.02 -0.40 30.84
N ALA A 268 -5.97 -1.13 31.41
CA ALA A 268 -7.32 -1.23 30.87
C ALA A 268 -8.02 0.13 30.84
N ILE A 269 -7.88 0.94 31.89
CA ILE A 269 -8.42 2.31 31.94
C ILE A 269 -7.79 3.18 30.84
N MET A 270 -6.46 3.17 30.69
CA MET A 270 -5.78 3.94 29.64
C MET A 270 -6.25 3.54 28.23
N VAL A 271 -6.33 2.25 27.94
CA VAL A 271 -6.80 1.74 26.64
C VAL A 271 -8.29 2.07 26.42
N PHE A 272 -9.12 1.99 27.47
CA PHE A 272 -10.55 2.34 27.38
C PHE A 272 -10.78 3.84 27.16
N VAL A 273 -9.98 4.72 27.78
CA VAL A 273 -9.97 6.15 27.47
C VAL A 273 -9.57 6.37 26.00
N GLY A 274 -8.55 5.67 25.50
CA GLY A 274 -8.16 5.71 24.09
C GLY A 274 -9.29 5.28 23.14
N PHE A 275 -10.01 4.22 23.50
CA PHE A 275 -11.20 3.76 22.78
C PHE A 275 -12.29 4.84 22.74
N VAL A 276 -12.65 5.44 23.88
CA VAL A 276 -13.68 6.49 23.94
C VAL A 276 -13.27 7.72 23.12
N LEU A 277 -12.00 8.15 23.20
CA LEU A 277 -11.49 9.27 22.40
C LEU A 277 -11.57 8.99 20.89
N ILE A 278 -11.16 7.80 20.43
CA ILE A 278 -11.31 7.41 19.03
C ILE A 278 -12.79 7.32 18.63
N LEU A 279 -13.63 6.68 19.44
CA LEU A 279 -15.04 6.49 19.13
C LEU A 279 -15.79 7.83 18.97
N VAL A 280 -15.46 8.84 19.78
CA VAL A 280 -16.10 10.16 19.77
C VAL A 280 -15.50 11.08 18.71
N PHE A 281 -14.17 11.18 18.60
CA PHE A 281 -13.52 12.23 17.81
C PHE A 281 -12.96 11.78 16.45
N LEU A 282 -12.73 10.48 16.23
CA LEU A 282 -12.24 10.00 14.92
C LEU A 282 -13.40 9.89 13.94
N GLU A 283 -13.48 10.83 13.01
CA GLU A 283 -14.22 10.65 11.76
C GLU A 283 -13.42 9.78 10.78
N GLU A 284 -14.10 9.23 9.78
CA GLU A 284 -13.45 8.34 8.80
C GLU A 284 -12.48 9.12 7.93
N THR A 285 -11.26 8.59 7.75
CA THR A 285 -10.19 9.21 6.94
C THR A 285 -9.97 8.47 5.63
N TYR A 286 -10.45 7.23 5.48
CA TYR A 286 -10.20 6.46 4.28
C TYR A 286 -11.08 6.94 3.11
N ALA A 287 -10.46 7.61 2.14
CA ALA A 287 -11.10 8.24 0.99
C ALA A 287 -12.15 7.36 0.28
N PRO A 288 -11.90 6.08 -0.06
CA PRO A 288 -12.92 5.22 -0.68
C PRO A 288 -14.20 5.06 0.15
N VAL A 289 -14.11 4.96 1.48
CA VAL A 289 -15.28 4.83 2.35
C VAL A 289 -16.02 6.17 2.52
N ILE A 290 -15.31 7.30 2.45
CA ILE A 290 -15.92 8.64 2.36
C ILE A 290 -16.74 8.74 1.07
N LEU A 291 -16.19 8.30 -0.07
CA LEU A 291 -16.90 8.31 -1.36
C LEU A 291 -18.11 7.35 -1.39
N VAL A 292 -18.02 6.15 -0.80
CA VAL A 292 -19.19 5.26 -0.61
C VAL A 292 -20.31 5.97 0.16
N ARG A 293 -19.96 6.74 1.20
CA ARG A 293 -20.92 7.52 1.98
C ARG A 293 -21.48 8.73 1.21
N LYS A 294 -20.65 9.40 0.39
CA LYS A 294 -21.07 10.47 -0.55
C LYS A 294 -22.08 9.90 -1.56
N ALA A 295 -21.75 8.80 -2.24
CA ALA A 295 -22.64 8.08 -3.15
C ALA A 295 -23.95 7.62 -2.50
N ALA A 296 -23.89 7.00 -1.31
CA ALA A 296 -25.09 6.60 -0.55
C ALA A 296 -26.00 7.78 -0.20
N THR A 297 -25.46 8.99 -0.02
CA THR A 297 -26.22 10.21 0.23
C THR A 297 -26.80 10.78 -1.06
N LEU A 298 -26.01 10.85 -2.13
CA LEU A 298 -26.44 11.32 -3.46
C LEU A 298 -27.55 10.44 -4.05
N ARG A 299 -27.44 9.11 -3.95
CA ARG A 299 -28.51 8.15 -4.33
C ARG A 299 -29.86 8.50 -3.68
N ARG A 300 -29.86 8.90 -2.40
CA ARG A 300 -31.07 9.22 -1.63
C ARG A 300 -31.63 10.61 -1.98
N GLN A 301 -30.75 11.58 -2.26
CA GLN A 301 -31.14 12.95 -2.62
C GLN A 301 -31.69 13.04 -4.05
N THR A 302 -30.95 12.51 -5.02
CA THR A 302 -31.31 12.52 -6.45
C THR A 302 -32.36 11.47 -6.82
N ARG A 303 -32.54 10.44 -5.97
CA ARG A 303 -33.29 9.20 -6.25
C ARG A 303 -32.73 8.39 -7.43
N ASN A 304 -31.54 8.72 -7.92
CA ASN A 304 -30.83 7.98 -8.95
C ASN A 304 -30.00 6.87 -8.28
N TRP A 305 -30.50 5.64 -8.33
CA TRP A 305 -29.85 4.46 -7.78
C TRP A 305 -28.68 3.94 -8.62
N GLY A 306 -28.49 4.46 -9.84
CA GLY A 306 -27.35 4.14 -10.69
C GLY A 306 -26.06 4.83 -10.23
N ILE A 307 -26.12 5.86 -9.39
CA ILE A 307 -24.92 6.51 -8.83
C ILE A 307 -24.19 5.50 -7.93
N HIS A 308 -22.87 5.35 -8.08
CA HIS A 308 -22.05 4.49 -7.20
C HIS A 308 -20.67 5.07 -6.88
N ALA A 309 -20.04 4.58 -5.83
CA ALA A 309 -18.62 4.80 -5.62
C ALA A 309 -17.82 3.66 -6.27
N LYS A 310 -16.59 3.92 -6.73
CA LYS A 310 -15.74 2.89 -7.35
C LYS A 310 -15.42 1.71 -6.43
N GLN A 311 -15.56 1.89 -5.12
CA GLN A 311 -15.44 0.84 -4.11
C GLN A 311 -16.66 -0.10 -4.07
N ASP A 312 -17.84 0.35 -4.49
CA ASP A 312 -19.05 -0.51 -4.58
C ASP A 312 -18.95 -1.54 -5.72
N GLU A 313 -18.08 -1.30 -6.71
CA GLU A 313 -17.79 -2.22 -7.84
C GLU A 313 -16.85 -3.37 -7.43
N VAL A 314 -16.19 -3.29 -6.27
CA VAL A 314 -15.18 -4.26 -5.85
C VAL A 314 -15.84 -5.43 -5.13
N GLU A 315 -15.95 -6.58 -5.81
CA GLU A 315 -16.35 -7.83 -5.15
C GLU A 315 -15.32 -8.25 -4.08
N VAL A 316 -15.79 -8.33 -2.83
CA VAL A 316 -14.98 -8.67 -1.65
C VAL A 316 -14.86 -10.21 -1.53
N ASP A 317 -13.88 -10.83 -2.19
CA ASP A 317 -13.57 -12.24 -1.98
C ASP A 317 -12.73 -12.42 -0.69
N VAL A 318 -13.37 -12.92 0.37
CA VAL A 318 -12.75 -13.20 1.67
C VAL A 318 -11.54 -14.14 1.55
N LYS A 319 -11.55 -15.09 0.60
CA LYS A 319 -10.42 -16.01 0.36
C LYS A 319 -9.26 -15.30 -0.32
N GLU A 320 -9.54 -14.37 -1.24
CA GLU A 320 -8.51 -13.55 -1.88
C GLU A 320 -7.92 -12.54 -0.89
N LEU A 321 -8.74 -11.92 -0.03
CA LEU A 321 -8.28 -11.07 1.09
C LEU A 321 -7.38 -11.83 2.05
N LEU A 322 -7.75 -13.05 2.46
CA LEU A 322 -6.90 -13.89 3.30
C LEU A 322 -5.57 -14.22 2.60
N ARG A 323 -5.60 -14.58 1.29
CA ARG A 323 -4.36 -14.84 0.53
C ARG A 323 -3.48 -13.60 0.41
N ASN A 324 -4.07 -12.45 0.08
CA ASN A 324 -3.35 -11.20 -0.17
C ASN A 324 -2.79 -10.58 1.12
N ASN A 325 -3.29 -10.97 2.30
CA ASN A 325 -2.85 -10.42 3.59
C ASN A 325 -2.12 -11.41 4.51
N PHE A 326 -2.19 -12.72 4.27
CA PHE A 326 -1.33 -13.71 4.92
C PHE A 326 -0.19 -14.17 4.02
N ALA A 327 -0.49 -14.66 2.81
CA ALA A 327 0.53 -15.27 1.95
C ALA A 327 1.44 -14.22 1.32
N ARG A 328 0.88 -13.11 0.81
CA ARG A 328 1.68 -12.06 0.14
C ARG A 328 2.73 -11.42 1.06
N PRO A 329 2.44 -11.00 2.31
CA PRO A 329 3.46 -10.41 3.18
C PRO A 329 4.58 -11.40 3.54
N ILE A 330 4.25 -12.66 3.81
CA ILE A 330 5.24 -13.70 4.12
C ILE A 330 6.09 -14.03 2.89
N MET A 331 5.48 -14.14 1.70
CA MET A 331 6.22 -14.36 0.45
C MET A 331 7.14 -13.19 0.14
N MET A 332 6.66 -11.94 0.21
CA MET A 332 7.51 -10.76 0.02
C MET A 332 8.68 -10.75 1.01
N LEU A 333 8.47 -11.15 2.26
CA LEU A 333 9.56 -11.25 3.25
C LEU A 333 10.63 -12.28 2.89
N ILE A 334 10.29 -13.33 2.12
CA ILE A 334 11.23 -14.35 1.67
C ILE A 334 11.87 -13.98 0.32
N THR A 335 11.10 -13.37 -0.60
CA THR A 335 11.55 -13.06 -1.97
C THR A 335 12.29 -11.73 -2.09
N GLU A 336 11.99 -10.74 -1.23
CA GLU A 336 12.57 -9.40 -1.28
C GLU A 336 13.69 -9.24 -0.23
N PRO A 337 14.99 -9.29 -0.62
CA PRO A 337 16.10 -9.25 0.34
C PRO A 337 16.19 -7.91 1.09
N ILE A 338 15.78 -6.82 0.45
CA ILE A 338 15.68 -5.49 1.08
C ILE A 338 14.67 -5.54 2.23
N LEU A 339 13.45 -6.03 1.97
CA LEU A 339 12.41 -6.14 2.99
C LEU A 339 12.85 -7.09 4.12
N LEU A 340 13.44 -8.23 3.79
CA LEU A 340 13.94 -9.20 4.77
C LEU A 340 14.98 -8.59 5.72
N LEU A 341 16.05 -8.01 5.18
CA LEU A 341 17.17 -7.51 5.97
C LEU A 341 16.80 -6.28 6.80
N VAL A 342 16.00 -5.36 6.26
CA VAL A 342 15.51 -4.21 7.02
C VAL A 342 14.54 -4.65 8.11
N SER A 343 13.60 -5.57 7.80
CA SER A 343 12.67 -6.11 8.79
C SER A 343 13.41 -6.89 9.87
N LEU A 344 14.45 -7.67 9.54
CA LEU A 344 15.29 -8.39 10.50
C LEU A 344 16.01 -7.42 11.45
N TYR A 345 16.52 -6.30 10.95
CA TYR A 345 17.16 -5.29 11.79
C TYR A 345 16.17 -4.60 12.73
N ILE A 346 15.01 -4.19 12.19
CA ILE A 346 13.88 -3.68 12.98
C ILE A 346 13.45 -4.71 14.05
N SER A 347 13.43 -5.99 13.70
CA SER A 347 13.04 -7.10 14.58
C SER A 347 14.01 -7.29 15.74
N PHE A 348 15.32 -7.22 15.48
CA PHE A 348 16.35 -7.30 16.52
C PHE A 348 16.24 -6.12 17.50
N ILE A 349 16.11 -4.89 16.99
CA ILE A 349 15.91 -3.69 17.81
C ILE A 349 14.65 -3.82 18.66
N TYR A 350 13.53 -4.29 18.08
CA TYR A 350 12.28 -4.48 18.82
C TYR A 350 12.36 -5.58 19.87
N GLY A 351 13.01 -6.71 19.57
CA GLY A 351 13.26 -7.77 20.55
C GLY A 351 14.12 -7.30 21.72
N LEU A 352 15.13 -6.46 21.44
CA LEU A 352 15.94 -5.86 22.48
C LEU A 352 15.12 -4.99 23.44
N ILE A 353 14.14 -4.21 22.97
CA ILE A 353 13.24 -3.42 23.85
C ILE A 353 12.63 -4.31 24.94
N TYR A 354 12.15 -5.51 24.55
CA TYR A 354 11.60 -6.48 25.50
C TYR A 354 12.66 -7.21 26.32
N ALA A 355 13.87 -7.42 25.80
CA ALA A 355 15.00 -7.93 26.57
C ALA A 355 15.44 -6.96 27.68
N LEU A 356 15.38 -5.64 27.43
CA LEU A 356 15.72 -4.63 28.42
C LEU A 356 14.76 -4.66 29.62
N LEU A 357 13.49 -5.05 29.42
CA LEU A 357 12.53 -5.30 30.51
C LEU A 357 13.01 -6.38 31.50
N GLY A 358 13.80 -7.36 31.04
CA GLY A 358 14.47 -8.35 31.91
C GLY A 358 15.83 -7.86 32.43
N ALA A 359 16.59 -7.15 31.61
CA ALA A 359 17.95 -6.71 31.93
C ALA A 359 18.02 -5.60 32.99
N TYR A 360 17.17 -4.58 32.88
CA TYR A 360 17.18 -3.44 33.80
C TYR A 360 16.85 -3.84 35.24
N PRO A 361 15.84 -4.69 35.52
CA PRO A 361 15.64 -5.24 36.86
C PRO A 361 16.86 -6.00 37.39
N VAL A 362 17.55 -6.82 36.59
CA VAL A 362 18.76 -7.53 37.05
C VAL A 362 19.85 -6.53 37.46
N VAL A 363 20.10 -5.48 36.68
CA VAL A 363 21.07 -4.43 37.03
C VAL A 363 20.61 -3.66 38.28
N PHE A 364 19.49 -2.94 38.20
CA PHE A 364 19.13 -1.96 39.22
C PHE A 364 18.55 -2.58 40.49
N GLN A 365 17.84 -3.70 40.40
CA GLN A 365 17.24 -4.36 41.57
C GLN A 365 18.16 -5.43 42.17
N SER A 366 18.83 -6.25 41.35
CA SER A 366 19.72 -7.31 41.88
C SER A 366 21.15 -6.82 42.18
N VAL A 367 21.80 -6.05 41.29
CA VAL A 367 23.18 -5.58 41.52
C VAL A 367 23.22 -4.36 42.44
N TYR A 368 22.35 -3.36 42.21
CA TYR A 368 22.30 -2.12 43.00
C TYR A 368 21.31 -2.15 44.18
N GLY A 369 20.51 -3.21 44.35
CA GLY A 369 19.59 -3.36 45.48
C GLY A 369 18.41 -2.38 45.52
N MET A 370 18.08 -1.72 44.40
CA MET A 370 16.97 -0.76 44.35
C MET A 370 15.61 -1.48 44.41
N ASN A 371 14.61 -0.82 45.00
CA ASN A 371 13.24 -1.32 44.99
C ASN A 371 12.63 -1.33 43.57
N MET A 372 11.50 -2.01 43.38
CA MET A 372 10.94 -2.25 42.03
C MET A 372 10.61 -0.95 41.28
N GLY A 373 9.99 0.03 41.95
CA GLY A 373 9.65 1.33 41.35
C GLY A 373 10.88 2.17 40.99
N VAL A 374 11.82 2.32 41.93
CA VAL A 374 13.07 3.10 41.73
C VAL A 374 13.99 2.44 40.70
N GLY A 375 14.15 1.11 40.72
CA GLY A 375 14.88 0.40 39.68
C GLY A 375 14.23 0.52 38.30
N GLY A 376 12.91 0.68 38.23
CA GLY A 376 12.18 1.00 37.00
C GLY A 376 12.47 2.41 36.48
N LEU A 377 12.80 3.39 37.33
CA LEU A 377 13.07 4.78 36.88
C LEU A 377 14.31 4.87 35.99
N ALA A 378 15.21 3.88 36.01
CA ALA A 378 16.35 3.81 35.10
C ALA A 378 15.94 3.85 33.61
N PHE A 379 14.75 3.37 33.25
CA PHE A 379 14.22 3.46 31.88
C PHE A 379 14.00 4.90 31.40
N VAL A 380 13.91 5.88 32.31
CA VAL A 380 13.84 7.31 31.93
C VAL A 380 15.09 7.74 31.15
N GLY A 381 16.25 7.13 31.39
CA GLY A 381 17.45 7.36 30.56
C GLY A 381 17.24 6.99 29.09
N ILE A 382 16.56 5.87 28.82
CA ILE A 382 16.19 5.45 27.46
C ILE A 382 15.14 6.39 26.86
N ILE A 383 14.12 6.77 27.63
CA ILE A 383 13.07 7.70 27.17
C ILE A 383 13.68 9.05 26.78
N ILE A 384 14.58 9.63 27.60
CA ILE A 384 15.28 10.88 27.25
C ILE A 384 16.13 10.69 26.00
N GLY A 385 16.82 9.56 25.85
CA GLY A 385 17.55 9.20 24.64
C GLY A 385 16.68 9.22 23.38
N GLU A 386 15.50 8.59 23.47
CA GLU A 386 14.50 8.61 22.40
C GLU A 386 13.99 10.03 22.09
N LEU A 387 13.68 10.85 23.11
CA LEU A 387 13.30 12.25 22.92
C LEU A 387 14.40 13.04 22.18
N LEU A 388 15.68 12.82 22.53
CA LEU A 388 16.83 13.43 21.84
C LEU A 388 16.96 12.96 20.38
N GLY A 389 16.69 11.68 20.12
CA GLY A 389 16.58 11.13 18.76
C GLY A 389 15.45 11.79 17.95
N GLY A 390 14.29 12.00 18.58
CA GLY A 390 13.16 12.74 18.01
C GLY A 390 13.53 14.18 17.64
N VAL A 391 14.13 14.92 18.59
CA VAL A 391 14.62 16.29 18.37
C VAL A 391 15.66 16.33 17.23
N TYR A 392 16.60 15.39 17.18
CA TYR A 392 17.55 15.30 16.07
C TYR A 392 16.85 15.18 14.71
N ILE A 393 15.86 14.29 14.58
CA ILE A 393 15.09 14.16 13.33
C ILE A 393 14.34 15.45 12.98
N LEU A 394 13.73 16.13 13.95
CA LEU A 394 13.06 17.43 13.73
C LEU A 394 14.03 18.50 13.23
N LEU A 395 15.29 18.50 13.68
CA LEU A 395 16.32 19.42 13.20
C LEU A 395 16.74 19.13 11.75
N ILE A 396 16.84 17.85 11.33
CA ILE A 396 17.22 17.52 9.95
C ILE A 396 16.06 17.67 8.93
N GLN A 397 14.81 17.69 9.40
CA GLN A 397 13.61 17.76 8.55
C GLN A 397 13.65 18.91 7.54
N GLY A 398 14.17 20.08 7.91
CA GLY A 398 14.35 21.21 6.98
C GLY A 398 15.21 20.82 5.76
N SER A 399 16.35 20.18 5.99
CA SER A 399 17.25 19.69 4.95
C SER A 399 16.64 18.58 4.08
N TYR A 400 15.76 17.75 4.65
CA TYR A 400 15.01 16.76 3.88
C TYR A 400 13.96 17.41 2.98
N ARG A 401 13.21 18.40 3.48
CA ARG A 401 12.22 19.16 2.70
C ARG A 401 12.83 19.88 1.49
N ILE A 402 14.01 20.47 1.65
CA ILE A 402 14.73 21.14 0.55
C ILE A 402 15.10 20.13 -0.55
N LYS A 403 15.60 18.95 -0.18
CA LYS A 403 15.93 17.88 -1.15
C LYS A 403 14.69 17.32 -1.85
N LEU A 404 13.58 17.18 -1.13
CA LEU A 404 12.31 16.70 -1.66
C LEU A 404 11.73 17.67 -2.70
N ALA A 405 11.69 18.97 -2.38
CA ALA A 405 11.27 20.01 -3.31
C ALA A 405 12.16 20.07 -4.57
N ALA A 406 13.48 19.93 -4.41
CA ALA A 406 14.43 19.89 -5.53
C ALA A 406 14.27 18.65 -6.44
N ASN A 407 13.51 17.63 -6.03
CA ASN A 407 13.25 16.40 -6.78
C ASN A 407 11.78 16.25 -7.19
N GLY A 408 11.04 17.37 -7.29
CA GLY A 408 9.63 17.38 -7.71
C GLY A 408 8.72 16.58 -6.77
N ASP A 409 8.94 16.70 -5.46
CA ASP A 409 8.21 16.02 -4.38
C ASP A 409 8.19 14.47 -4.43
N LYS A 410 9.06 13.86 -5.25
CA LYS A 410 9.26 12.41 -5.31
C LYS A 410 10.27 11.98 -4.22
N PRO A 411 9.87 11.18 -3.20
CA PRO A 411 10.78 10.77 -2.14
C PRO A 411 11.78 9.73 -2.64
N ILE A 412 13.07 9.95 -2.35
CA ILE A 412 14.13 8.94 -2.54
C ILE A 412 14.35 8.21 -1.20
N PRO A 413 14.13 6.88 -1.12
CA PRO A 413 14.22 6.13 0.14
C PRO A 413 15.57 6.26 0.83
N GLU A 414 16.68 6.23 0.08
CA GLU A 414 18.04 6.22 0.60
C GLU A 414 18.39 7.49 1.41
N TRP A 415 17.65 8.58 1.25
CA TRP A 415 17.78 9.80 2.06
C TRP A 415 17.36 9.61 3.53
N ARG A 416 16.60 8.55 3.85
CA ARG A 416 16.24 8.16 5.23
C ARG A 416 17.40 7.52 5.98
N LEU A 417 18.37 6.92 5.29
CA LEU A 417 19.37 6.04 5.92
C LEU A 417 20.49 6.73 6.74
N PRO A 418 20.92 8.00 6.51
CA PRO A 418 22.02 8.57 7.28
C PRO A 418 21.78 8.66 8.81
N PRO A 419 20.60 9.07 9.32
CA PRO A 419 20.30 8.97 10.75
C PRO A 419 20.27 7.54 11.29
N ALA A 420 19.89 6.55 10.47
CA ALA A 420 19.92 5.14 10.86
C ALA A 420 21.35 4.66 11.14
N ILE A 421 22.32 5.08 10.32
CA ILE A 421 23.75 4.76 10.49
C ILE A 421 24.28 5.38 11.80
N ILE A 422 23.94 6.64 12.09
CA ILE A 422 24.30 7.29 13.36
C ILE A 422 23.66 6.55 14.54
N GLY A 423 22.37 6.21 14.43
CA GLY A 423 21.64 5.43 15.42
C GLY A 423 22.29 4.06 15.68
N ALA A 424 22.75 3.37 14.64
CA ALA A 424 23.41 2.07 14.73
C ALA A 424 24.71 2.12 15.58
N VAL A 425 25.54 3.15 15.38
CA VAL A 425 26.78 3.36 16.16
C VAL A 425 26.46 3.73 17.61
N LEU A 426 25.53 4.68 17.83
CA LEU A 426 25.09 5.09 19.18
C LEU A 426 24.49 3.93 19.97
N PHE A 427 23.67 3.13 19.30
CA PHE A 427 23.04 1.95 19.87
C PHE A 427 24.07 0.90 20.32
N ALA A 428 25.01 0.53 19.43
CA ALA A 428 26.07 -0.42 19.76
C ALA A 428 26.92 0.08 20.95
N GLY A 429 27.37 1.34 20.91
CA GLY A 429 28.13 1.96 22.00
C GLY A 429 27.36 1.96 23.33
N GLY A 430 26.06 2.21 23.29
CA GLY A 430 25.18 2.16 24.45
C GLY A 430 25.08 0.78 25.09
N MET A 431 25.07 -0.30 24.30
CA MET A 431 25.03 -1.66 24.83
C MET A 431 26.35 -2.08 25.50
N PHE A 432 27.51 -1.68 24.95
CA PHE A 432 28.80 -1.91 25.62
C PHE A 432 28.92 -1.09 26.91
N TRP A 433 28.54 0.19 26.90
CA TRP A 433 28.52 1.04 28.09
C TRP A 433 27.60 0.43 29.16
N PHE A 434 26.37 0.04 28.82
CA PHE A 434 25.43 -0.58 29.76
C PHE A 434 26.02 -1.84 30.42
N GLY A 435 26.56 -2.77 29.63
CA GLY A 435 27.16 -4.01 30.14
C GLY A 435 28.32 -3.75 31.11
N TRP A 436 29.27 -2.90 30.70
CA TRP A 436 30.49 -2.64 31.48
C TRP A 436 30.33 -1.61 32.61
N THR A 437 29.13 -1.06 32.83
CA THR A 437 28.82 -0.19 33.97
C THR A 437 27.69 -0.70 34.87
N GLY A 438 26.88 -1.64 34.39
CA GLY A 438 25.81 -2.28 35.16
C GLY A 438 26.23 -3.51 35.97
N TYR A 439 27.43 -4.05 35.78
CA TYR A 439 27.83 -5.34 36.36
C TYR A 439 28.28 -5.31 37.82
N THR A 440 28.64 -4.14 38.36
CA THR A 440 29.21 -3.99 39.70
C THR A 440 28.60 -2.79 40.44
N PRO A 441 28.29 -2.91 41.74
CA PRO A 441 27.80 -1.78 42.55
C PRO A 441 28.90 -0.76 42.87
N SER A 442 30.17 -1.03 42.52
CA SER A 442 31.28 -0.09 42.73
C SER A 442 31.30 1.07 41.73
N ILE A 443 30.61 0.93 40.59
CA ILE A 443 30.39 2.02 39.63
C ILE A 443 29.13 2.76 40.06
N HIS A 444 29.08 4.09 39.90
CA HIS A 444 27.88 4.84 40.28
C HIS A 444 26.70 4.51 39.37
N TRP A 445 25.53 4.20 39.94
CA TRP A 445 24.31 3.76 39.23
C TRP A 445 23.87 4.70 38.08
N MET A 446 24.24 5.98 38.12
CA MET A 446 23.98 6.91 37.01
C MET A 446 24.73 6.53 35.72
N ALA A 447 25.85 5.81 35.78
CA ALA A 447 26.61 5.42 34.60
C ALA A 447 25.82 4.45 33.68
N PRO A 448 25.24 3.32 34.16
CA PRO A 448 24.36 2.49 33.34
C PRO A 448 23.01 3.17 33.00
N VAL A 449 22.53 4.15 33.78
CA VAL A 449 21.36 4.96 33.37
C VAL A 449 21.71 5.90 32.21
N ALA A 450 22.90 6.52 32.24
CA ALA A 450 23.36 7.44 31.19
C ALA A 450 23.61 6.74 29.85
N SER A 451 24.02 5.46 29.85
CA SER A 451 24.10 4.67 28.61
C SER A 451 22.74 4.57 27.90
N GLY A 452 21.64 4.61 28.65
CA GLY A 452 20.28 4.69 28.14
C GLY A 452 20.06 5.84 27.17
N LEU A 453 20.75 6.98 27.32
CA LEU A 453 20.62 8.13 26.42
C LEU A 453 21.02 7.79 24.98
N ILE A 454 22.16 7.12 24.80
CA ILE A 454 22.64 6.73 23.46
C ILE A 454 21.98 5.44 22.97
N THR A 455 21.62 4.51 23.86
CA THR A 455 20.83 3.32 23.52
C THR A 455 19.44 3.71 22.99
N GLY A 456 18.71 4.58 23.70
CA GLY A 456 17.37 5.04 23.31
C GLY A 456 17.36 5.87 22.04
N ALA A 457 18.30 6.81 21.90
CA ALA A 457 18.49 7.56 20.66
C ALA A 457 18.76 6.61 19.49
N GLY A 458 19.64 5.62 19.69
CA GLY A 458 19.97 4.62 18.68
C GLY A 458 18.78 3.77 18.25
N ILE A 459 18.07 3.16 19.21
CA ILE A 459 16.85 2.36 18.99
C ILE A 459 15.83 3.15 18.14
N PHE A 460 15.54 4.39 18.55
CA PHE A 460 14.57 5.24 17.87
C PHE A 460 15.00 5.59 16.44
N LEU A 461 16.24 6.04 16.25
CA LEU A 461 16.76 6.47 14.95
C LEU A 461 16.82 5.32 13.93
N ILE A 462 17.25 4.13 14.36
CA ILE A 462 17.27 2.94 13.51
C ILE A 462 15.83 2.61 13.08
N PHE A 463 14.93 2.44 14.06
CA PHE A 463 13.57 1.98 13.79
C PHE A 463 12.80 2.93 12.88
N LEU A 464 12.76 4.22 13.21
CA LEU A 464 11.99 5.21 12.45
C LEU A 464 12.48 5.30 11.00
N GLN A 465 13.79 5.30 10.77
CA GLN A 465 14.32 5.42 9.42
C GLN A 465 14.18 4.13 8.62
N CYS A 466 14.42 2.96 9.23
CA CYS A 466 14.20 1.67 8.57
C CYS A 466 12.71 1.45 8.24
N PHE A 467 11.79 1.87 9.11
CA PHE A 467 10.35 1.82 8.86
C PHE A 467 9.96 2.73 7.68
N ASN A 468 10.38 4.01 7.70
CA ASN A 468 10.13 4.93 6.58
C ASN A 468 10.77 4.44 5.27
N TYR A 469 11.96 3.83 5.34
CA TYR A 469 12.65 3.28 4.17
C TYR A 469 11.86 2.14 3.50
N ILE A 470 11.28 1.21 4.28
CA ILE A 470 10.41 0.16 3.71
C ILE A 470 9.18 0.76 3.02
N VAL A 471 8.53 1.76 3.64
CA VAL A 471 7.34 2.42 3.08
C VAL A 471 7.68 3.20 1.80
N ASP A 472 8.79 3.95 1.80
CA ASP A 472 9.24 4.74 0.66
C ASP A 472 9.75 3.82 -0.49
N CYS A 473 10.28 2.63 -0.19
CA CYS A 473 10.70 1.64 -1.20
C CYS A 473 9.53 0.93 -1.91
N TYR A 474 8.41 0.68 -1.22
CA TYR A 474 7.28 -0.11 -1.74
C TYR A 474 5.94 0.65 -1.64
N PRO A 475 5.78 1.83 -2.26
CA PRO A 475 4.62 2.72 -2.04
C PRO A 475 3.28 2.13 -2.49
N THR A 476 3.26 1.30 -3.54
CA THR A 476 2.05 0.60 -4.02
C THR A 476 1.66 -0.59 -3.15
N LEU A 477 2.61 -1.17 -2.40
CA LEU A 477 2.44 -2.37 -1.58
C LEU A 477 2.68 -2.09 -0.08
N ALA A 478 2.61 -0.81 0.32
CA ALA A 478 3.02 -0.35 1.65
C ALA A 478 2.27 -1.06 2.79
N ALA A 479 0.97 -1.36 2.62
CA ALA A 479 0.20 -2.13 3.59
C ALA A 479 0.77 -3.56 3.79
N SER A 480 1.06 -4.27 2.70
CA SER A 480 1.63 -5.63 2.75
C SER A 480 3.05 -5.63 3.33
N THR A 481 3.88 -4.64 3.06
CA THR A 481 5.25 -4.57 3.62
C THR A 481 5.27 -4.13 5.07
N ILE A 482 4.38 -3.22 5.50
CA ILE A 482 4.17 -2.89 6.92
C ILE A 482 3.67 -4.10 7.71
N ALA A 483 2.75 -4.90 7.13
CA ALA A 483 2.28 -6.15 7.71
C ALA A 483 3.42 -7.17 7.84
N ALA A 484 4.18 -7.43 6.77
CA ALA A 484 5.32 -8.35 6.77
C ALA A 484 6.35 -8.00 7.87
N ASN A 485 6.76 -6.73 7.91
CA ASN A 485 7.67 -6.22 8.92
C ASN A 485 7.09 -6.39 10.33
N THR A 486 5.80 -6.09 10.56
CA THR A 486 5.18 -6.19 11.89
C THR A 486 5.04 -7.63 12.37
N ILE A 487 4.73 -8.57 11.46
CA ILE A 487 4.67 -10.01 11.75
C ILE A 487 6.06 -10.49 12.20
N LEU A 488 7.11 -10.30 11.39
CA LEU A 488 8.47 -10.75 11.72
C LEU A 488 8.99 -10.09 13.00
N ARG A 489 8.83 -8.77 13.12
CA ARG A 489 9.25 -7.96 14.26
C ARG A 489 8.67 -8.47 15.57
N SER A 490 7.38 -8.78 15.57
CA SER A 490 6.68 -9.18 16.78
C SER A 490 6.92 -10.67 17.10
N ALA A 491 7.03 -11.53 16.08
CA ALA A 491 7.37 -12.95 16.25
C ALA A 491 8.80 -13.17 16.78
N ILE A 492 9.77 -12.38 16.31
CA ILE A 492 11.12 -12.38 16.89
C ILE A 492 11.07 -11.72 18.27
N GLY A 493 10.42 -10.56 18.40
CA GLY A 493 10.42 -9.78 19.64
C GLY A 493 9.76 -10.49 20.83
N CYS A 494 8.76 -11.35 20.60
CA CYS A 494 8.11 -12.10 21.67
C CYS A 494 9.02 -13.15 22.32
N SER A 495 10.11 -13.57 21.68
CA SER A 495 11.04 -14.57 22.22
C SER A 495 11.98 -14.01 23.31
N PHE A 496 12.33 -12.73 23.25
CA PHE A 496 13.35 -12.12 24.12
C PHE A 496 13.01 -12.14 25.63
N PRO A 497 11.75 -11.92 26.09
CA PRO A 497 11.37 -12.09 27.49
C PRO A 497 11.65 -13.47 28.08
N LEU A 498 11.70 -14.54 27.26
CA LEU A 498 11.85 -15.91 27.74
C LEU A 498 13.29 -16.26 28.14
N PHE A 499 14.30 -15.57 27.60
CA PHE A 499 15.72 -15.85 27.85
C PHE A 499 16.51 -14.65 28.39
N SER A 500 16.00 -13.42 28.29
CA SER A 500 16.75 -12.20 28.64
C SER A 500 17.25 -12.15 30.07
N ARG A 501 16.47 -12.67 31.03
CA ARG A 501 16.86 -12.74 32.45
C ARG A 501 17.98 -13.77 32.67
N GLN A 502 17.79 -14.98 32.17
CA GLN A 502 18.74 -16.09 32.31
C GLN A 502 20.06 -15.78 31.58
N MET A 503 20.01 -15.06 30.46
CA MET A 503 21.18 -14.53 29.76
C MET A 503 21.97 -13.56 30.63
N MET A 504 21.30 -12.66 31.36
CA MET A 504 21.96 -11.68 32.24
C MET A 504 22.51 -12.33 33.52
N GLU A 505 21.79 -13.31 34.08
CA GLU A 505 22.19 -14.02 35.31
C GLU A 505 23.31 -15.05 35.05
N ASN A 506 23.26 -15.83 33.97
CA ASN A 506 24.24 -16.90 33.68
C ASN A 506 25.50 -16.40 32.98
N LEU A 507 25.39 -15.43 32.05
CA LEU A 507 26.54 -14.89 31.32
C LEU A 507 27.21 -13.74 32.10
N GLY A 508 26.48 -13.13 33.04
CA GLY A 508 26.84 -11.87 33.67
C GLY A 508 26.51 -10.66 32.81
N VAL A 509 26.13 -9.56 33.45
CA VAL A 509 25.69 -8.30 32.80
C VAL A 509 26.70 -7.79 31.77
N GLN A 510 28.00 -7.86 32.08
CA GLN A 510 29.08 -7.40 31.22
C GLN A 510 29.17 -8.18 29.90
N TRP A 511 29.06 -9.52 29.94
CA TRP A 511 29.12 -10.34 28.73
C TRP A 511 27.80 -10.35 27.97
N ALA A 512 26.67 -10.31 28.67
CA ALA A 512 25.35 -10.18 28.04
C ALA A 512 25.24 -8.85 27.26
N GLY A 513 25.67 -7.73 27.86
CA GLY A 513 25.75 -6.43 27.17
C GLY A 513 26.74 -6.43 26.00
N THR A 514 27.91 -7.04 26.19
CA THR A 514 28.93 -7.20 25.13
C THR A 514 28.41 -8.01 23.95
N MET A 515 27.73 -9.14 24.20
CA MET A 515 27.15 -9.99 23.15
C MET A 515 26.12 -9.23 22.31
N LEU A 516 25.20 -8.50 22.97
CA LEU A 516 24.19 -7.67 22.29
C LEU A 516 24.83 -6.52 21.51
N GLY A 517 25.89 -5.90 22.05
CA GLY A 517 26.69 -4.88 21.36
C GLY A 517 27.42 -5.42 20.12
N CYS A 518 27.99 -6.63 20.18
CA CYS A 518 28.61 -7.28 19.03
C CYS A 518 27.60 -7.60 17.92
N ILE A 519 26.42 -8.10 18.26
CA ILE A 519 25.34 -8.32 17.29
C ILE A 519 24.90 -6.98 16.68
N ALA A 520 24.78 -5.92 17.49
CA ALA A 520 24.49 -4.58 16.99
C ALA A 520 25.53 -4.08 15.97
N ILE A 521 26.84 -4.31 16.22
CA ILE A 521 27.92 -3.98 15.26
C ILE A 521 27.74 -4.72 13.94
N VAL A 522 27.44 -6.03 13.97
CA VAL A 522 27.23 -6.85 12.77
C VAL A 522 26.07 -6.33 11.90
N MET A 523 25.13 -5.58 12.49
CA MET A 523 24.00 -4.96 11.76
C MET A 523 24.28 -3.54 11.24
N ILE A 524 25.34 -2.85 11.70
CA ILE A 524 25.72 -1.51 11.19
C ILE A 524 25.91 -1.47 9.65
N PRO A 525 26.48 -2.49 8.98
CA PRO A 525 26.62 -2.50 7.53
C PRO A 525 25.28 -2.46 6.77
N ILE A 526 24.15 -2.90 7.35
CA ILE A 526 22.86 -2.99 6.66
C ILE A 526 22.41 -1.62 6.09
N PRO A 527 22.21 -0.55 6.91
CA PRO A 527 21.86 0.77 6.38
C PRO A 527 22.97 1.42 5.54
N VAL A 528 24.23 1.05 5.74
CA VAL A 528 25.35 1.55 4.91
C VAL A 528 25.29 0.97 3.50
N LEU A 529 25.12 -0.36 3.38
CA LEU A 529 25.02 -1.06 2.11
C LEU A 529 23.78 -0.62 1.32
N PHE A 530 22.63 -0.43 1.98
CA PHE A 530 21.44 0.09 1.30
C PHE A 530 21.56 1.56 0.87
N LYS A 531 22.37 2.38 1.55
CA LYS A 531 22.65 3.75 1.10
C LYS A 531 23.49 3.78 -0.18
N VAL A 532 24.37 2.80 -0.39
CA VAL A 532 25.28 2.72 -1.55
C VAL A 532 24.67 1.91 -2.70
N TYR A 533 24.13 0.73 -2.41
CA TYR A 533 23.65 -0.23 -3.39
C TYR A 533 22.12 -0.28 -3.51
N GLY A 534 21.37 0.48 -2.70
CA GLY A 534 19.89 0.50 -2.69
C GLY A 534 19.26 0.68 -4.08
N PRO A 535 19.69 1.66 -4.91
CA PRO A 535 19.15 1.84 -6.26
C PRO A 535 19.40 0.62 -7.17
N TRP A 536 20.59 0.02 -7.10
CA TRP A 536 20.96 -1.16 -7.88
C TRP A 536 20.24 -2.43 -7.42
N LEU A 537 20.02 -2.58 -6.12
CA LEU A 537 19.19 -3.66 -5.57
C LEU A 537 17.74 -3.50 -6.06
N ARG A 538 17.16 -2.29 -5.98
CA ARG A 538 15.79 -2.02 -6.45
C ARG A 538 15.59 -2.15 -7.96
N THR A 539 16.63 -2.01 -8.80
CA THR A 539 16.50 -2.34 -10.23
C THR A 539 16.57 -3.85 -10.52
N ARG A 540 17.05 -4.66 -9.56
CA ARG A 540 17.10 -6.13 -9.67
C ARG A 540 16.02 -6.86 -8.87
N THR A 541 15.44 -6.20 -7.86
CA THR A 541 14.35 -6.72 -7.03
C THR A 541 13.13 -5.81 -7.21
N PHE A 542 12.13 -6.38 -7.89
CA PHE A 542 10.84 -5.82 -8.28
C PHE A 542 10.80 -4.76 -9.40
N ALA A 543 10.57 -5.23 -10.63
CA ALA A 543 9.72 -4.49 -11.57
C ALA A 543 8.25 -4.65 -11.14
N PRO A 544 7.38 -3.63 -11.24
CA PRO A 544 6.00 -3.69 -10.75
C PRO A 544 5.08 -4.46 -11.69
N THR A 545 5.32 -5.75 -11.89
CA THR A 545 4.28 -6.66 -12.39
C THR A 545 3.24 -6.85 -11.28
N PRO A 546 1.94 -6.59 -11.53
CA PRO A 546 0.91 -6.99 -10.58
C PRO A 546 0.98 -8.50 -10.39
N PHE A 547 0.85 -8.95 -9.15
CA PHE A 547 1.05 -10.34 -8.72
C PHE A 547 -0.09 -11.26 -9.20
N ARG A 548 -0.25 -11.38 -10.52
CA ARG A 548 -0.87 -12.57 -11.12
C ARG A 548 0.03 -13.74 -10.75
N PHE A 549 -0.57 -14.84 -10.32
CA PHE A 549 0.02 -16.13 -10.66
C PHE A 549 0.04 -16.20 -12.18
N THR A 550 1.16 -15.83 -12.79
CA THR A 550 1.61 -16.56 -13.96
C THR A 550 1.83 -17.98 -13.45
N MET A 551 0.82 -18.84 -13.67
CA MET A 551 1.15 -20.22 -13.96
C MET A 551 2.22 -20.16 -15.05
N GLU A 552 3.41 -20.65 -14.75
CA GLU A 552 4.41 -20.95 -15.77
C GLU A 552 3.86 -22.11 -16.59
N TYR A 553 2.93 -21.78 -17.48
CA TYR A 553 2.74 -22.57 -18.69
C TYR A 553 4.07 -22.48 -19.45
N PRO A 554 4.64 -23.61 -19.90
CA PRO A 554 5.92 -23.61 -20.60
C PRO A 554 5.78 -22.77 -21.87
N THR A 555 6.37 -21.58 -21.88
CA THR A 555 6.35 -20.68 -23.04
C THR A 555 7.27 -21.22 -24.12
N SER A 556 6.75 -22.12 -24.96
CA SER A 556 7.25 -22.29 -26.31
C SER A 556 6.92 -21.04 -27.10
N THR A 557 7.86 -20.10 -27.23
CA THR A 557 7.71 -18.96 -28.14
C THR A 557 8.14 -19.39 -29.54
N GLN A 558 7.26 -19.26 -30.53
CA GLN A 558 7.57 -19.53 -31.94
C GLN A 558 7.68 -18.23 -32.72
N THR A 559 8.87 -17.96 -33.28
CA THR A 559 9.10 -16.78 -34.14
C THR A 559 8.42 -16.98 -35.50
N LEU A 560 7.31 -16.25 -35.75
CA LEU A 560 6.58 -16.31 -37.02
C LEU A 560 7.28 -15.54 -38.16
N PHE A 561 7.89 -14.40 -37.81
CA PHE A 561 8.68 -13.56 -38.71
C PHE A 561 9.98 -13.21 -37.99
N GLY A 562 11.08 -13.85 -38.40
CA GLY A 562 12.41 -13.70 -37.78
C GLY A 562 13.38 -12.87 -38.62
N PRO A 563 14.70 -12.92 -38.33
CA PRO A 563 15.71 -12.20 -39.12
C PRO A 563 15.75 -12.63 -40.60
N ASP A 564 15.36 -13.86 -40.92
CA ASP A 564 15.21 -14.37 -42.30
C ASP A 564 13.91 -13.89 -42.97
N TRP A 565 13.60 -12.60 -42.86
CA TRP A 565 12.36 -12.04 -43.42
C TRP A 565 12.48 -11.81 -44.93
N ASP A 566 11.36 -11.98 -45.65
CA ASP A 566 11.30 -11.89 -47.10
C ASP A 566 10.26 -10.84 -47.53
N LEU A 567 10.75 -9.74 -48.11
CA LEU A 567 9.93 -8.64 -48.64
C LEU A 567 8.93 -9.12 -49.70
N ASN A 568 9.24 -10.18 -50.46
CA ASN A 568 8.35 -10.72 -51.50
C ASN A 568 7.09 -11.38 -50.92
N ARG A 569 7.07 -11.67 -49.61
CA ARG A 569 5.89 -12.18 -48.90
C ARG A 569 4.92 -11.08 -48.46
N TRP A 570 5.22 -9.81 -48.73
CA TRP A 570 4.38 -8.68 -48.36
C TRP A 570 3.97 -7.85 -49.59
N THR A 571 2.78 -7.25 -49.54
CA THR A 571 2.27 -6.37 -50.59
C THR A 571 1.47 -5.22 -50.00
N SER A 572 1.50 -4.07 -50.67
CA SER A 572 0.69 -2.93 -50.30
C SER A 572 -0.79 -3.17 -50.63
N SER A 573 -1.64 -2.58 -49.79
CA SER A 573 -3.09 -2.62 -49.89
C SER A 573 -3.62 -1.26 -49.45
N ASP A 574 -3.19 -0.21 -50.14
CA ASP A 574 -3.49 1.20 -49.83
C ASP A 574 -4.75 1.68 -50.56
N ASP A 575 -5.34 2.80 -50.11
CA ASP A 575 -6.50 3.40 -50.77
C ASP A 575 -6.15 4.26 -52.00
N ARG A 576 -7.07 4.25 -52.97
CA ARG A 576 -7.04 5.04 -54.21
C ARG A 576 -8.45 5.41 -54.62
N ILE A 577 -8.90 6.61 -54.25
CA ILE A 577 -10.27 7.09 -54.49
C ILE A 577 -10.22 8.55 -54.95
N ARG A 578 -11.01 8.89 -55.99
CA ARG A 578 -11.23 10.28 -56.47
C ARG A 578 -9.98 11.10 -56.85
N GLY A 579 -8.85 10.44 -57.13
CA GLY A 579 -7.60 11.10 -57.53
C GLY A 579 -6.57 11.21 -56.40
N GLY A 580 -6.97 10.96 -55.15
CA GLY A 580 -6.05 10.79 -54.04
C GLY A 580 -5.53 9.36 -53.90
N SER A 581 -4.35 9.20 -53.29
CA SER A 581 -3.73 7.89 -53.03
C SER A 581 -2.86 7.94 -51.77
N SER A 582 -3.22 7.16 -50.75
CA SER A 582 -2.24 6.78 -49.73
C SER A 582 -1.23 5.79 -50.33
N VAL A 583 -0.05 5.68 -49.69
CA VAL A 583 1.03 4.77 -50.12
C VAL A 583 1.74 4.18 -48.90
N SER A 584 1.93 2.86 -48.86
CA SER A 584 2.79 2.18 -47.89
C SER A 584 4.00 1.50 -48.53
N LYS A 585 5.07 1.35 -47.75
CA LYS A 585 6.29 0.60 -48.11
C LYS A 585 6.86 -0.08 -46.87
N LEU A 586 7.39 -1.30 -47.02
CA LEU A 586 8.31 -1.90 -46.05
C LEU A 586 9.75 -1.73 -46.52
N GLU A 587 10.66 -1.40 -45.60
CA GLU A 587 12.09 -1.23 -45.86
C GLU A 587 12.92 -2.12 -44.92
N PRO A 588 13.73 -3.06 -45.44
CA PRO A 588 14.60 -3.91 -44.62
C PRO A 588 15.73 -3.10 -43.97
N THR A 589 16.07 -3.42 -42.73
CA THR A 589 17.25 -2.92 -42.02
C THR A 589 18.00 -4.05 -41.34
N GLU A 590 19.23 -3.80 -40.86
CA GLU A 590 20.06 -4.81 -40.16
C GLU A 590 19.42 -5.32 -38.86
N GLU A 591 18.50 -4.54 -38.26
CA GLU A 591 17.81 -4.86 -37.00
C GLU A 591 16.33 -5.26 -37.20
N GLY A 592 15.79 -5.24 -38.43
CA GLY A 592 14.39 -5.61 -38.69
C GLY A 592 13.78 -4.99 -39.95
N VAL A 593 12.58 -4.41 -39.81
CA VAL A 593 11.80 -3.83 -40.91
C VAL A 593 11.17 -2.50 -40.49
N ILE A 594 11.35 -1.46 -41.29
CA ILE A 594 10.67 -0.18 -41.12
C ILE A 594 9.40 -0.15 -41.98
N PHE A 595 8.27 0.17 -41.37
CA PHE A 595 7.01 0.44 -42.09
C PHE A 595 6.88 1.95 -42.34
N HIS A 596 6.80 2.33 -43.61
CA HIS A 596 6.50 3.68 -44.05
C HIS A 596 5.05 3.76 -44.55
N GLY A 597 4.32 4.78 -44.12
CA GLY A 597 2.97 5.09 -44.60
C GLY A 597 2.79 6.59 -44.82
N HIS A 598 2.30 6.98 -46.00
CA HIS A 598 1.88 8.32 -46.34
C HIS A 598 0.37 8.32 -46.61
N LEU A 599 -0.38 9.19 -45.92
CA LEU A 599 -1.85 9.26 -45.98
C LEU A 599 -2.29 10.56 -46.66
N ASP A 600 -3.00 10.44 -47.79
CA ASP A 600 -3.54 11.57 -48.56
C ASP A 600 -4.91 12.01 -48.01
N ILE A 601 -4.90 12.50 -46.77
CA ILE A 601 -6.13 12.83 -46.04
C ILE A 601 -6.86 14.06 -46.59
N GLU A 602 -6.17 14.96 -47.31
CA GLU A 602 -6.76 16.16 -47.88
C GLU A 602 -7.65 15.81 -49.08
N THR A 603 -7.13 14.99 -50.01
CA THR A 603 -7.88 14.59 -51.21
C THR A 603 -8.95 13.54 -50.92
N LEU A 604 -8.74 12.72 -49.88
CA LEU A 604 -9.67 11.66 -49.47
C LEU A 604 -10.78 12.13 -48.50
N GLY A 605 -10.81 13.41 -48.12
CA GLY A 605 -11.89 13.99 -47.32
C GLY A 605 -11.81 13.66 -45.83
N GLY A 606 -10.60 13.62 -45.27
CA GLY A 606 -10.33 13.47 -43.84
C GLY A 606 -10.08 12.05 -43.34
N ALA A 607 -10.41 11.03 -44.15
CA ALA A 607 -10.19 9.62 -43.81
C ALA A 607 -9.30 8.94 -44.85
N GLY A 608 -8.28 8.20 -44.41
CA GLY A 608 -7.37 7.49 -45.30
C GLY A 608 -6.54 6.42 -44.61
N PHE A 609 -6.12 5.38 -45.35
CA PHE A 609 -5.30 4.29 -44.83
C PHE A 609 -4.22 3.79 -45.79
N ALA A 610 -3.06 3.47 -45.21
CA ALA A 610 -1.94 2.82 -45.86
C ALA A 610 -1.65 1.51 -45.12
N SER A 611 -1.54 0.38 -45.84
CA SER A 611 -1.40 -0.93 -45.20
C SER A 611 -0.56 -1.94 -46.00
N GLN A 612 0.19 -2.75 -45.26
CA GLN A 612 1.02 -3.83 -45.77
C GLN A 612 0.48 -5.16 -45.25
N ARG A 613 0.32 -6.15 -46.13
CA ARG A 613 -0.27 -7.44 -45.81
C ARG A 613 0.52 -8.60 -46.41
N THR A 614 0.42 -9.78 -45.81
CA THR A 614 1.08 -10.98 -46.34
C THR A 614 0.45 -11.48 -47.65
N VAL A 615 1.30 -12.02 -48.52
CA VAL A 615 0.96 -12.62 -49.82
C VAL A 615 1.03 -14.15 -49.70
N GLY A 616 0.05 -14.85 -50.25
CA GLY A 616 -0.01 -16.30 -50.26
C GLY A 616 -1.34 -16.82 -49.71
N ASN A 617 -2.30 -17.10 -50.60
CA ASN A 617 -3.59 -17.68 -50.19
C ASN A 617 -3.45 -19.14 -49.71
N GLU A 618 -2.32 -19.79 -50.04
CA GLU A 618 -2.05 -21.21 -49.76
C GLU A 618 -1.34 -21.44 -48.43
N GLN A 619 -0.69 -20.42 -47.85
CA GLN A 619 -0.05 -20.53 -46.55
C GLN A 619 -1.10 -20.48 -45.43
N ILE A 620 -0.97 -21.39 -44.48
CA ILE A 620 -1.84 -21.52 -43.31
C ILE A 620 -0.94 -21.50 -42.07
N TRP A 621 -1.27 -20.66 -41.10
CA TRP A 621 -0.64 -20.66 -39.79
C TRP A 621 -1.62 -21.21 -38.76
N ASP A 622 -1.26 -22.34 -38.15
CA ASP A 622 -1.94 -22.87 -36.97
C ASP A 622 -1.34 -22.22 -35.72
N LEU A 623 -2.13 -21.36 -35.08
CA LEU A 623 -1.80 -20.65 -33.86
C LEU A 623 -2.66 -21.12 -32.68
N SER A 624 -3.40 -22.22 -32.83
CA SER A 624 -4.37 -22.72 -31.83
C SER A 624 -3.73 -23.13 -30.48
N GLY A 625 -2.44 -23.44 -30.49
CA GLY A 625 -1.66 -23.78 -29.30
C GLY A 625 -1.05 -22.60 -28.51
N TYR A 626 -1.32 -21.34 -28.91
CA TYR A 626 -0.75 -20.14 -28.29
C TYR A 626 -1.84 -19.23 -27.69
N ASP A 627 -1.48 -18.35 -26.75
CA ASP A 627 -2.41 -17.42 -26.08
C ASP A 627 -2.52 -16.01 -26.72
N GLY A 628 -1.63 -15.71 -27.67
CA GLY A 628 -1.53 -14.40 -28.34
C GLY A 628 -0.29 -14.25 -29.22
N LEU A 629 -0.02 -13.00 -29.62
CA LEU A 629 1.16 -12.58 -30.35
C LEU A 629 2.00 -11.59 -29.55
N GLU A 630 3.30 -11.59 -29.81
CA GLU A 630 4.25 -10.58 -29.34
C GLU A 630 4.82 -9.87 -30.57
N LEU A 631 4.69 -8.54 -30.61
CA LEU A 631 5.30 -7.68 -31.62
C LEU A 631 6.44 -6.90 -30.97
N GLN A 632 7.68 -7.15 -31.40
CA GLN A 632 8.81 -6.33 -30.98
C GLN A 632 8.93 -5.10 -31.88
N ILE A 633 8.94 -3.92 -31.29
CA ILE A 633 8.86 -2.63 -31.99
C ILE A 633 9.86 -1.62 -31.44
N VAL A 634 10.38 -0.77 -32.31
CA VAL A 634 11.18 0.41 -31.92
C VAL A 634 10.25 1.62 -31.90
N PRO A 635 10.06 2.31 -30.75
CA PRO A 635 9.21 3.50 -30.69
C PRO A 635 9.77 4.63 -31.56
N SER A 636 9.00 5.17 -32.52
CA SER A 636 9.51 6.17 -33.47
C SER A 636 8.65 7.41 -33.74
N ASP A 637 7.31 7.36 -33.67
CA ASP A 637 6.47 8.49 -34.13
C ASP A 637 5.23 8.84 -33.29
N GLY A 638 4.90 8.05 -32.26
CA GLY A 638 3.74 8.28 -31.38
C GLY A 638 2.37 8.19 -32.06
N LYS A 639 2.26 7.65 -33.28
CA LYS A 639 0.98 7.50 -33.99
C LYS A 639 0.23 6.23 -33.57
N ARG A 640 -1.02 6.12 -34.00
CA ARG A 640 -1.83 4.90 -33.84
C ARG A 640 -1.64 3.98 -35.04
N TYR A 641 -1.37 2.72 -34.75
CA TYR A 641 -1.25 1.64 -35.74
C TYR A 641 -2.30 0.57 -35.46
N THR A 642 -2.72 -0.13 -36.50
CA THR A 642 -3.64 -1.26 -36.42
C THR A 642 -2.93 -2.52 -36.90
N PHE A 643 -2.82 -3.51 -36.03
CA PHE A 643 -2.46 -4.88 -36.40
C PHE A 643 -3.74 -5.66 -36.73
N SER A 644 -3.70 -6.58 -37.69
CA SER A 644 -4.90 -7.31 -38.10
C SER A 644 -4.65 -8.70 -38.69
N LEU A 645 -5.61 -9.59 -38.44
CA LEU A 645 -5.63 -10.99 -38.86
C LEU A 645 -6.84 -11.31 -39.74
N THR A 646 -6.70 -12.35 -40.56
CA THR A 646 -7.80 -12.93 -41.35
C THR A 646 -7.61 -14.44 -41.45
N ASP A 647 -8.64 -15.22 -41.11
CA ASP A 647 -8.67 -16.68 -41.18
C ASP A 647 -9.30 -17.22 -42.48
N GLU A 648 -10.15 -16.44 -43.13
CA GLU A 648 -10.84 -16.83 -44.36
C GLU A 648 -10.70 -15.78 -45.46
N ILE A 649 -10.28 -16.22 -46.65
CA ILE A 649 -10.19 -15.38 -47.84
C ILE A 649 -11.36 -15.76 -48.76
N PRO A 650 -12.44 -14.96 -48.82
CA PRO A 650 -13.58 -15.27 -49.69
C PRO A 650 -13.19 -15.22 -51.18
N GLN A 651 -13.78 -16.13 -51.97
CA GLN A 651 -13.49 -16.28 -53.40
C GLN A 651 -13.56 -14.95 -54.17
N ARG A 652 -12.62 -14.75 -55.11
CA ARG A 652 -12.57 -13.57 -55.98
C ARG A 652 -13.89 -13.36 -56.73
N ARG A 653 -14.19 -12.10 -57.05
CA ARG A 653 -15.33 -11.76 -57.92
C ARG A 653 -15.01 -12.13 -59.37
N PRO A 654 -16.02 -12.25 -60.26
CA PRO A 654 -15.80 -12.42 -61.70
C PRO A 654 -15.00 -11.29 -62.36
N ASP A 655 -14.93 -10.11 -61.72
CA ASP A 655 -14.13 -8.93 -62.09
C ASP A 655 -12.71 -8.96 -61.48
N ASP A 656 -12.20 -10.14 -61.11
CA ASP A 656 -10.93 -10.46 -60.42
C ASP A 656 -10.66 -9.73 -59.07
N ARG A 657 -11.51 -8.80 -58.64
CA ARG A 657 -11.39 -8.11 -57.35
C ARG A 657 -11.65 -9.05 -56.17
N GLU A 658 -10.82 -8.94 -55.13
CA GLU A 658 -11.06 -9.63 -53.85
C GLU A 658 -12.36 -9.14 -53.19
N ARG A 659 -13.08 -10.07 -52.55
CA ARG A 659 -14.20 -9.72 -51.67
C ARG A 659 -13.65 -9.27 -50.32
N SER A 660 -14.32 -8.31 -49.67
CA SER A 660 -14.02 -7.94 -48.28
C SER A 660 -14.28 -9.14 -47.37
N ALA A 661 -13.30 -9.52 -46.56
CA ALA A 661 -13.43 -10.54 -45.52
C ALA A 661 -13.82 -9.91 -44.17
N LEU A 662 -14.17 -10.76 -43.20
CA LEU A 662 -14.15 -10.39 -41.78
C LEU A 662 -12.67 -10.32 -41.34
N VAL A 663 -12.32 -9.27 -40.59
CA VAL A 663 -10.93 -9.00 -40.16
C VAL A 663 -10.93 -8.81 -38.66
N TRP A 664 -9.89 -9.28 -37.98
CA TRP A 664 -9.74 -9.10 -36.53
C TRP A 664 -8.63 -8.09 -36.28
N GLU A 665 -8.96 -6.96 -35.68
CA GLU A 665 -8.09 -5.79 -35.53
C GLU A 665 -7.72 -5.51 -34.07
N TYR A 666 -6.49 -5.03 -33.85
CA TYR A 666 -6.01 -4.49 -32.59
C TYR A 666 -5.27 -3.17 -32.84
N ASP A 667 -5.74 -2.09 -32.22
CA ASP A 667 -5.12 -0.77 -32.29
C ASP A 667 -4.09 -0.59 -31.17
N PHE A 668 -2.88 -0.09 -31.51
CA PHE A 668 -1.80 0.15 -30.55
C PHE A 668 -1.06 1.46 -30.86
N CYS A 669 -0.33 1.99 -29.87
CA CYS A 669 0.49 3.20 -30.00
C CYS A 669 1.92 2.94 -29.47
N PRO A 670 2.95 2.90 -30.34
CA PRO A 670 4.33 2.54 -29.97
C PRO A 670 4.95 3.38 -28.85
N SER A 671 4.52 4.63 -28.64
CA SER A 671 5.09 5.51 -27.60
C SER A 671 4.64 5.16 -26.17
N GLN A 672 3.54 4.42 -26.01
CA GLN A 672 2.96 4.13 -24.69
C GLN A 672 3.26 2.70 -24.18
N THR A 673 3.67 1.80 -25.07
CA THR A 673 3.76 0.35 -24.79
C THR A 673 5.18 -0.17 -24.52
N GLY A 674 6.22 0.65 -24.73
CA GLY A 674 7.61 0.20 -24.68
C GLY A 674 8.02 -0.57 -25.95
N HIS A 675 9.09 -1.37 -25.86
CA HIS A 675 9.66 -2.11 -27.00
C HIS A 675 8.85 -3.35 -27.44
N GLU A 676 7.76 -3.67 -26.75
CA GLU A 676 7.08 -4.95 -26.88
C GLU A 676 5.55 -4.75 -26.78
N VAL A 677 4.80 -5.21 -27.78
CA VAL A 677 3.33 -5.17 -27.80
C VAL A 677 2.80 -6.60 -27.78
N ARG A 678 2.21 -7.00 -26.65
CA ARG A 678 1.49 -8.27 -26.51
C ARG A 678 0.03 -8.09 -26.90
N ILE A 679 -0.45 -8.92 -27.81
CA ILE A 679 -1.84 -8.95 -28.31
C ILE A 679 -2.43 -10.30 -27.93
N SER A 680 -3.40 -10.36 -27.01
CA SER A 680 -4.14 -11.60 -26.79
C SER A 680 -5.23 -11.78 -27.85
N TRP A 681 -5.55 -13.02 -28.20
CA TRP A 681 -6.65 -13.33 -29.13
C TRP A 681 -8.00 -12.76 -28.70
N LYS A 682 -8.18 -12.52 -27.38
CA LYS A 682 -9.41 -11.97 -26.80
C LYS A 682 -9.56 -10.46 -26.99
N ASP A 683 -8.45 -9.75 -27.24
CA ASP A 683 -8.44 -8.29 -27.38
C ASP A 683 -8.66 -7.84 -28.84
N LEU A 684 -8.63 -8.80 -29.78
CA LEU A 684 -8.89 -8.60 -31.20
C LEU A 684 -10.37 -8.31 -31.47
N LYS A 685 -10.67 -7.17 -32.08
CA LYS A 685 -12.03 -6.73 -32.41
C LYS A 685 -12.38 -7.10 -33.85
N PRO A 686 -13.52 -7.77 -34.11
CA PRO A 686 -13.96 -8.12 -35.46
C PRO A 686 -14.49 -6.88 -36.19
N THR A 687 -13.97 -6.64 -37.39
CA THR A 687 -14.42 -5.56 -38.29
C THR A 687 -14.76 -6.11 -39.68
N TYR A 688 -15.74 -5.48 -40.32
CA TYR A 688 -16.03 -5.67 -41.73
C TYR A 688 -15.96 -4.32 -42.43
N ARG A 689 -15.00 -4.17 -43.35
CA ARG A 689 -14.68 -2.89 -44.02
C ARG A 689 -14.42 -1.73 -43.03
N GLY A 690 -13.70 -2.01 -41.95
CA GLY A 690 -13.34 -1.02 -40.93
C GLY A 690 -14.47 -0.60 -39.98
N LYS A 691 -15.64 -1.25 -40.04
CA LYS A 691 -16.72 -1.06 -39.05
C LYS A 691 -16.78 -2.28 -38.11
N PRO A 692 -16.96 -2.10 -36.79
CA PRO A 692 -17.12 -3.21 -35.86
C PRO A 692 -18.41 -4.00 -36.18
N VAL A 693 -18.40 -5.30 -35.86
CA VAL A 693 -19.53 -6.22 -36.07
C VAL A 693 -19.91 -6.87 -34.74
N GLU A 694 -21.19 -6.84 -34.36
CA GLU A 694 -21.67 -7.38 -33.08
C GLU A 694 -21.97 -8.89 -33.15
N ASP A 695 -22.58 -9.37 -34.24
CA ASP A 695 -22.79 -10.79 -34.52
C ASP A 695 -21.68 -11.33 -35.45
N TYR A 696 -20.72 -12.08 -34.89
CA TYR A 696 -19.58 -12.62 -35.62
C TYR A 696 -19.27 -14.07 -35.24
N ARG A 697 -18.73 -14.84 -36.19
CA ARG A 697 -18.15 -16.16 -35.90
C ARG A 697 -16.81 -15.98 -35.16
N PRO A 698 -16.42 -16.88 -34.23
CA PRO A 698 -15.12 -16.82 -33.59
C PRO A 698 -13.98 -16.93 -34.62
N LEU A 699 -12.84 -16.32 -34.30
CA LEU A 699 -11.61 -16.41 -35.07
C LEU A 699 -11.08 -17.86 -35.07
N ASP A 700 -10.90 -18.47 -36.24
CA ASP A 700 -10.26 -19.79 -36.32
C ASP A 700 -8.73 -19.64 -36.30
N LEU A 701 -8.17 -19.81 -35.10
CA LEU A 701 -6.72 -19.77 -34.88
C LEU A 701 -5.98 -20.93 -35.56
N SER A 702 -6.64 -22.02 -35.93
CA SER A 702 -6.01 -23.14 -36.66
C SER A 702 -5.82 -22.87 -38.16
N HIS A 703 -6.51 -21.85 -38.69
CA HIS A 703 -6.51 -21.52 -40.11
C HIS A 703 -6.21 -20.04 -40.41
N ILE A 704 -5.27 -19.41 -39.71
CA ILE A 704 -4.88 -18.03 -40.04
C ILE A 704 -4.29 -18.00 -41.46
N ARG A 705 -4.76 -17.06 -42.30
CA ARG A 705 -4.41 -16.91 -43.73
C ARG A 705 -3.70 -15.62 -44.08
N ARG A 706 -3.90 -14.54 -43.32
CA ARG A 706 -3.24 -13.25 -43.58
C ARG A 706 -2.93 -12.49 -42.29
N PHE A 707 -1.77 -11.85 -42.30
CA PHE A 707 -1.37 -10.79 -41.37
C PHE A 707 -1.36 -9.46 -42.11
N ARG A 708 -1.68 -8.37 -41.41
CA ARG A 708 -1.60 -7.00 -41.95
C ARG A 708 -1.27 -6.00 -40.85
N ILE A 709 -0.37 -5.08 -41.17
CA ILE A 709 -0.12 -3.84 -40.42
C ILE A 709 -0.64 -2.64 -41.21
N MET A 710 -1.24 -1.68 -40.53
CA MET A 710 -1.94 -0.55 -41.12
C MET A 710 -1.75 0.73 -40.29
N MET A 711 -1.63 1.86 -40.97
CA MET A 711 -1.86 3.18 -40.39
C MET A 711 -3.14 3.75 -41.01
N ARG A 712 -4.02 4.32 -40.18
CA ARG A 712 -5.28 4.94 -40.60
C ARG A 712 -5.54 6.22 -39.80
N ARG A 713 -6.29 7.15 -40.41
CA ARG A 713 -6.83 8.35 -39.77
C ARG A 713 -8.34 8.43 -40.00
#